data_AF-A0A6N6M5T5-F1
#
_entry.id   AF-A0A6N6M5T5-F1
#
_cell.length_a   1.000
_cell.length_b   1.000
_cell.length_c   1.000
_cell.angle_alpha   90.00
_cell.angle_beta   90.00
_cell.angle_gamma   90.00
#
_symmetry.space_group_name_H-M   'P 1'
#
loop_
_entity.id
_entity.type
_entity.pdbx_description
1 polymer ?
#
loop_
_entity_poly.entity_id
_entity_poly.type
_entity_poly.pdbx_seq_one_letter_code
_entity_poly.pdbx_strand_id
1 'polypeptide(L)'
;MKNLIYFPLLFLSIIVNGQSLSDYQKIDSTKVFNFGVERDYPWAGGFNNPQFSQIDLNKDGFDDIAVFDKTGDRVYTFLNDGVQGQADYSYAPEYERFFPDTLRNMMLMRDMNCDGKMDIFTQRPNGGGIRVYENITPSSINDSLSFELIHSDLEATFSGGQTFVYLLSSDIPIIEDMDGDGDLDIVSGHNFGTYFTLYENVAPNCDTLIYDKVTGNACWAGFFENVYGEVILNDSFCQTYRLGNHIPPLYDHNQHRGAERHAGSALSAFDLNADGLMDIVLSDVDRPGVKGVFNGGTPDSAYMVSVDTAFPSNSLPVDLPNMSAISFMDVNNDGLEDFIAGPTQRDQSKDVENAWLYLNTGTSTNPVFTFNRKDFLSRQMIDHGTGSYPKFIDVDKDGLKDVLVGNTGFFQNYNSLAFKTVWKSQLAYFKNTGDSIHPKFDFITDDFENIGQHNMEGLYPAFGDLDGDGDLDMLAGKINGEVAFFRNTSPVGSPIQFTLVDSSFMKIQGSPFFTPELYDLDQDGDLDILAGNNNGSINYYENIGSSSNPQFQSSVTQQNLGGVFHKRPAYPGNLALSIIPYPTVNSSEKLIVSSYEYGVFVYDFLNPDTSGNYPVIDSMMVKGRQIAMTGDVVTYANDSIELIYGEKTGGLTYLALPHTFQDTTSNDTLPDDTIPGDTTDTTGIWINNINQYVKVDVYPNPTNDVFYIDVATKGRETVLLSVYDIKGVLVKERRLTVNKKLTREEFDLSGYESGVYLVRLLSQEGVVTKRITKK
;
A
#
# COMPACT_ATOMS: atom_id res chain seq x y z
N MET A 1 -25.39 27.99 69.57
CA MET A 1 -25.35 28.20 68.11
C MET A 1 -23.95 28.63 67.69
N LYS A 2 -23.15 27.69 67.18
CA LYS A 2 -22.01 27.94 66.28
C LYS A 2 -21.96 26.73 65.35
N ASN A 3 -22.49 26.89 64.15
CA ASN A 3 -22.46 25.87 63.10
C ASN A 3 -21.08 25.94 62.43
N LEU A 4 -20.31 24.84 62.51
CA LEU A 4 -19.18 24.61 61.61
C LEU A 4 -19.76 24.12 60.27
N ILE A 5 -19.50 24.87 59.21
CA ILE A 5 -19.79 24.49 57.83
C ILE A 5 -18.58 23.70 57.32
N TYR A 6 -18.78 22.42 57.01
CA TYR A 6 -17.84 21.61 56.25
C TYR A 6 -18.03 21.91 54.76
N PHE A 7 -16.98 22.41 54.11
CA PHE A 7 -16.88 22.51 52.64
C PHE A 7 -16.38 21.15 52.12
N PRO A 8 -17.10 20.43 51.25
CA PRO A 8 -16.52 19.31 50.54
C PRO A 8 -15.72 19.87 49.37
N LEU A 9 -14.40 19.65 49.37
CA LEU A 9 -13.59 19.78 48.16
C LEU A 9 -14.04 18.67 47.20
N LEU A 10 -14.83 19.04 46.19
CA LEU A 10 -14.99 18.21 44.99
C LEU A 10 -13.64 18.26 44.24
N PHE A 11 -12.87 17.19 44.34
CA PHE A 11 -11.83 16.89 43.35
C PHE A 11 -12.55 16.49 42.06
N LEU A 12 -12.72 17.45 41.14
CA LEU A 12 -12.96 17.12 39.74
C LEU A 12 -11.63 16.56 39.21
N SER A 13 -11.52 15.23 39.14
CA SER A 13 -10.49 14.57 38.34
C SER A 13 -10.84 14.80 36.87
N ILE A 14 -10.23 15.81 36.26
CA ILE A 14 -10.19 15.92 34.80
C ILE A 14 -9.26 14.80 34.34
N ILE A 15 -9.82 13.77 33.73
CA ILE A 15 -9.05 12.76 33.02
C ILE A 15 -8.60 13.45 31.73
N VAL A 16 -7.34 13.88 31.67
CA VAL A 16 -6.71 14.30 30.43
C VAL A 16 -6.20 13.02 29.77
N ASN A 17 -6.94 12.50 28.79
CA ASN A 17 -6.44 11.45 27.91
C ASN A 17 -5.40 12.11 27.00
N GLY A 18 -4.15 11.66 27.04
CA GLY A 18 -3.17 12.03 26.00
C GLY A 18 -3.58 11.35 24.70
N GLN A 19 -3.57 12.09 23.59
CA GLN A 19 -3.90 11.56 22.28
C GLN A 19 -2.75 10.67 21.77
N SER A 20 -3.08 9.51 21.19
CA SER A 20 -2.14 8.57 20.56
C SER A 20 -2.50 8.40 19.08
N LEU A 21 -1.53 8.15 18.19
CA LEU A 21 -1.78 7.80 16.78
C LEU A 21 -2.66 6.56 16.67
N SER A 22 -2.61 5.66 17.67
CA SER A 22 -3.51 4.51 17.75
C SER A 22 -4.99 4.88 17.93
N ASP A 23 -5.31 6.13 18.29
CA ASP A 23 -6.68 6.57 18.47
C ASP A 23 -7.26 7.18 17.17
N TYR A 24 -6.41 7.42 16.17
CA TYR A 24 -6.81 7.97 14.88
C TYR A 24 -7.47 6.91 14.01
N GLN A 25 -8.51 7.33 13.30
CA GLN A 25 -9.32 6.51 12.44
C GLN A 25 -9.38 7.11 11.06
N LYS A 26 -9.57 6.25 10.04
CA LYS A 26 -9.77 6.72 8.67
C LYS A 26 -11.12 7.42 8.60
N ILE A 27 -11.15 8.57 7.94
CA ILE A 27 -12.35 9.36 7.74
C ILE A 27 -12.64 9.46 6.26
N ASP A 28 -13.72 8.80 5.83
CA ASP A 28 -14.21 8.90 4.45
C ASP A 28 -15.32 9.96 4.29
N SER A 29 -15.82 10.54 5.39
CA SER A 29 -16.88 11.56 5.36
C SER A 29 -16.43 12.95 4.89
N THR A 30 -15.12 13.22 4.90
CA THR A 30 -14.56 14.47 4.37
C THR A 30 -14.73 14.50 2.86
N LYS A 31 -15.59 15.39 2.37
CA LYS A 31 -16.01 15.37 0.96
C LYS A 31 -14.95 15.96 0.04
N VAL A 32 -14.78 15.33 -1.13
CA VAL A 32 -13.94 15.84 -2.21
C VAL A 32 -14.75 15.96 -3.49
N PHE A 33 -14.67 17.11 -4.16
CA PHE A 33 -15.37 17.39 -5.40
C PHE A 33 -14.39 17.59 -6.54
N ASN A 34 -14.66 16.98 -7.68
CA ASN A 34 -13.90 17.18 -8.90
C ASN A 34 -14.83 17.77 -9.97
N PHE A 35 -14.56 19.00 -10.39
CA PHE A 35 -15.42 19.79 -11.29
C PHE A 35 -16.91 19.82 -10.88
N GLY A 36 -17.16 19.91 -9.57
CA GLY A 36 -18.51 19.96 -8.98
C GLY A 36 -19.19 18.60 -8.77
N VAL A 37 -18.54 17.49 -9.12
CA VAL A 37 -19.02 16.12 -8.88
C VAL A 37 -18.33 15.57 -7.63
N GLU A 38 -19.11 15.14 -6.64
CA GLU A 38 -18.60 14.49 -5.43
C GLU A 38 -17.95 13.14 -5.77
N ARG A 39 -16.88 12.80 -5.07
CA ARG A 39 -16.22 11.50 -5.14
C ARG A 39 -16.70 10.62 -3.99
N ASP A 40 -17.01 9.37 -4.31
CA ASP A 40 -17.63 8.45 -3.35
C ASP A 40 -16.64 7.98 -2.27
N TYR A 41 -15.36 7.79 -2.63
CA TYR A 41 -14.31 7.33 -1.72
C TYR A 41 -12.94 7.96 -2.05
N PRO A 42 -12.82 9.29 -1.98
CA PRO A 42 -11.63 10.01 -2.39
C PRO A 42 -10.37 9.62 -1.61
N TRP A 43 -10.54 9.15 -0.37
CA TRP A 43 -9.45 8.82 0.55
C TRP A 43 -9.08 7.32 0.53
N ALA A 44 -9.46 6.58 -0.52
CA ALA A 44 -9.19 5.15 -0.61
C ALA A 44 -7.69 4.83 -0.70
N GLY A 45 -6.91 5.63 -1.43
CA GLY A 45 -5.44 5.47 -1.54
C GLY A 45 -4.89 5.30 -2.97
N GLY A 46 -5.73 5.36 -4.02
CA GLY A 46 -5.29 5.30 -5.44
C GLY A 46 -4.74 3.94 -5.87
N PHE A 47 -4.42 3.78 -7.16
CA PHE A 47 -3.88 2.54 -7.73
C PHE A 47 -2.66 2.79 -8.61
N ASN A 48 -1.69 1.87 -8.58
CA ASN A 48 -0.58 1.81 -9.54
C ASN A 48 -0.57 0.49 -10.33
N ASN A 49 -0.76 -0.63 -9.64
CA ASN A 49 -0.75 -1.98 -10.22
C ASN A 49 -1.85 -2.86 -9.62
N PRO A 50 -3.12 -2.51 -9.87
CA PRO A 50 -4.26 -3.20 -9.28
C PRO A 50 -4.47 -4.58 -9.93
N GLN A 51 -4.76 -5.58 -9.10
CA GLN A 51 -5.16 -6.93 -9.49
C GLN A 51 -6.51 -7.22 -8.86
N PHE A 52 -7.49 -7.60 -9.68
CA PHE A 52 -8.89 -7.71 -9.27
C PHE A 52 -9.27 -9.18 -9.08
N SER A 53 -9.94 -9.49 -7.98
CA SER A 53 -10.56 -10.79 -7.71
C SER A 53 -11.96 -10.57 -7.12
N GLN A 54 -12.88 -11.46 -7.47
CA GLN A 54 -14.20 -11.51 -6.84
C GLN A 54 -14.15 -12.25 -5.50
N ILE A 55 -15.03 -11.84 -4.58
CA ILE A 55 -15.29 -12.49 -3.31
C ILE A 55 -16.61 -11.95 -2.75
N ASP A 56 -17.44 -12.78 -2.13
CA ASP A 56 -18.57 -12.29 -1.32
C ASP A 56 -18.06 -11.94 0.10
N LEU A 57 -17.85 -10.64 0.38
CA LEU A 57 -17.29 -10.15 1.64
C LEU A 57 -18.35 -10.11 2.74
N ASN A 58 -19.56 -9.67 2.40
CA ASN A 58 -20.64 -9.39 3.35
C ASN A 58 -21.70 -10.51 3.43
N LYS A 59 -21.57 -11.55 2.59
CA LYS A 59 -22.46 -12.73 2.50
C LYS A 59 -23.87 -12.39 2.02
N ASP A 60 -24.02 -11.37 1.17
CA ASP A 60 -25.31 -10.98 0.60
C ASP A 60 -25.66 -11.73 -0.70
N GLY A 61 -24.71 -12.52 -1.22
CA GLY A 61 -24.85 -13.32 -2.42
C GLY A 61 -24.52 -12.59 -3.72
N PHE A 62 -24.02 -11.35 -3.66
CA PHE A 62 -23.37 -10.69 -4.78
C PHE A 62 -21.85 -10.81 -4.65
N ASP A 63 -21.17 -10.92 -5.80
CA ASP A 63 -19.71 -10.91 -5.81
C ASP A 63 -19.21 -9.48 -5.63
N ASP A 64 -18.57 -9.23 -4.49
CA ASP A 64 -17.80 -8.02 -4.20
C ASP A 64 -16.41 -8.09 -4.87
N ILE A 65 -15.65 -7.00 -4.79
CA ILE A 65 -14.30 -6.93 -5.37
C ILE A 65 -13.25 -6.73 -4.28
N ALA A 66 -12.25 -7.62 -4.27
CA ALA A 66 -10.98 -7.41 -3.61
C ALA A 66 -9.90 -7.04 -4.65
N VAL A 67 -9.26 -5.88 -4.45
CA VAL A 67 -8.18 -5.38 -5.31
C VAL A 67 -6.86 -5.46 -4.56
N PHE A 68 -5.87 -6.19 -5.06
CA PHE A 68 -4.51 -6.13 -4.56
C PHE A 68 -3.67 -5.20 -5.43
N ASP A 69 -3.29 -4.05 -4.90
CA ASP A 69 -2.28 -3.22 -5.54
C ASP A 69 -0.89 -3.79 -5.25
N LYS A 70 -0.28 -4.32 -6.30
CA LYS A 70 1.06 -4.89 -6.21
C LYS A 70 2.04 -3.85 -5.71
N THR A 71 2.02 -2.61 -6.19
CA THR A 71 3.01 -1.57 -5.83
C THR A 71 2.94 -1.17 -4.37
N GLY A 72 1.74 -0.99 -3.83
CA GLY A 72 1.48 -0.66 -2.43
C GLY A 72 1.64 -1.84 -1.46
N ASP A 73 1.63 -3.09 -1.96
CA ASP A 73 1.41 -4.30 -1.14
C ASP A 73 0.12 -4.16 -0.29
N ARG A 74 -0.94 -3.64 -0.90
CA ARG A 74 -2.18 -3.27 -0.20
C ARG A 74 -3.39 -3.94 -0.85
N VAL A 75 -4.34 -4.35 -0.01
CA VAL A 75 -5.66 -4.82 -0.45
C VAL A 75 -6.66 -3.69 -0.24
N TYR A 76 -7.55 -3.52 -1.21
CA TYR A 76 -8.72 -2.65 -1.16
C TYR A 76 -9.96 -3.52 -1.35
N THR A 77 -11.05 -3.19 -0.70
CA THR A 77 -12.29 -3.97 -0.73
C THR A 77 -13.47 -3.08 -1.09
N PHE A 78 -14.33 -3.56 -1.99
CA PHE A 78 -15.49 -2.83 -2.50
C PHE A 78 -16.71 -3.73 -2.52
N LEU A 79 -17.75 -3.36 -1.78
CA LEU A 79 -19.04 -4.05 -1.81
C LEU A 79 -19.78 -3.76 -3.10
N ASN A 80 -20.38 -4.78 -3.68
CA ASN A 80 -21.27 -4.69 -4.83
C ASN A 80 -22.67 -4.31 -4.34
N ASP A 81 -23.18 -3.15 -4.76
CA ASP A 81 -24.47 -2.64 -4.27
C ASP A 81 -25.69 -3.37 -4.89
N GLY A 82 -25.46 -4.45 -5.63
CA GLY A 82 -26.48 -5.37 -6.15
C GLY A 82 -27.37 -4.77 -7.24
N VAL A 83 -26.92 -3.69 -7.88
CA VAL A 83 -27.70 -2.99 -8.91
C VAL A 83 -27.57 -3.71 -10.25
N GLN A 84 -28.66 -4.33 -10.70
CA GLN A 84 -28.69 -5.06 -11.97
C GLN A 84 -28.36 -4.16 -13.18
N GLY A 85 -27.42 -4.60 -14.01
CA GLY A 85 -26.97 -3.91 -15.22
C GLY A 85 -26.07 -2.71 -14.96
N GLN A 86 -25.56 -2.53 -13.74
CA GLN A 86 -24.70 -1.41 -13.36
C GLN A 86 -23.55 -1.89 -12.49
N ALA A 87 -22.33 -1.45 -12.85
CA ALA A 87 -21.18 -1.61 -11.99
C ALA A 87 -21.20 -0.54 -10.89
N ASP A 88 -21.91 -0.85 -9.81
CA ASP A 88 -22.13 0.01 -8.64
C ASP A 88 -21.47 -0.59 -7.41
N TYR A 89 -20.51 0.14 -6.85
CA TYR A 89 -19.61 -0.37 -5.83
C TYR A 89 -19.32 0.68 -4.77
N SER A 90 -19.43 0.26 -3.51
CA SER A 90 -19.12 1.05 -2.33
C SER A 90 -17.80 0.58 -1.70
N TYR A 91 -16.89 1.50 -1.42
CA TYR A 91 -15.62 1.15 -0.78
C TYR A 91 -15.82 0.75 0.69
N ALA A 92 -15.27 -0.39 1.07
CA ALA A 92 -15.52 -1.03 2.36
C ALA A 92 -14.20 -1.40 3.07
N PRO A 93 -13.43 -0.40 3.55
CA PRO A 93 -12.08 -0.56 4.10
C PRO A 93 -12.01 -1.49 5.32
N GLU A 94 -13.12 -1.67 6.04
CA GLU A 94 -13.24 -2.53 7.21
C GLU A 94 -12.97 -4.02 6.92
N TYR A 95 -13.09 -4.46 5.65
CA TYR A 95 -12.75 -5.83 5.23
C TYR A 95 -11.27 -6.02 4.90
N GLU A 96 -10.53 -4.96 4.54
CA GLU A 96 -9.10 -5.02 4.22
C GLU A 96 -8.27 -5.64 5.36
N ARG A 97 -8.81 -5.60 6.59
CA ARG A 97 -8.16 -6.16 7.76
C ARG A 97 -8.22 -7.68 7.88
N PHE A 98 -9.04 -8.35 7.09
CA PHE A 98 -9.09 -9.81 7.18
C PHE A 98 -8.06 -10.47 6.26
N PHE A 99 -7.54 -9.73 5.29
CA PHE A 99 -6.53 -10.21 4.35
C PHE A 99 -5.13 -10.32 4.99
N PRO A 100 -4.38 -11.39 4.68
CA PRO A 100 -3.02 -11.58 5.19
C PRO A 100 -2.08 -10.40 4.89
N ASP A 101 -1.25 -9.99 5.85
CA ASP A 101 -0.23 -8.95 5.67
C ASP A 101 1.00 -9.43 4.86
N THR A 102 1.07 -10.73 4.59
CA THR A 102 2.17 -11.38 3.91
C THR A 102 1.98 -11.51 2.40
N LEU A 103 0.86 -11.04 1.83
CA LEU A 103 0.58 -11.10 0.38
C LEU A 103 1.70 -10.41 -0.42
N ARG A 104 2.22 -11.06 -1.46
CA ARG A 104 3.31 -10.51 -2.26
C ARG A 104 3.09 -10.80 -3.73
N ASN A 105 3.34 -9.79 -4.57
CA ASN A 105 3.40 -9.83 -6.04
C ASN A 105 2.12 -10.22 -6.78
N MET A 106 1.27 -11.05 -6.19
CA MET A 106 -0.07 -11.33 -6.66
C MET A 106 -1.05 -11.64 -5.54
N MET A 107 -2.33 -11.43 -5.80
CA MET A 107 -3.46 -11.99 -5.07
C MET A 107 -4.51 -12.41 -6.10
N LEU A 108 -4.57 -13.70 -6.38
CA LEU A 108 -5.62 -14.29 -7.19
C LEU A 108 -6.52 -15.08 -6.26
N MET A 109 -7.84 -14.88 -6.34
CA MET A 109 -8.77 -15.61 -5.49
C MET A 109 -9.59 -16.60 -6.30
N ARG A 110 -9.68 -17.86 -5.83
CA ARG A 110 -10.40 -18.96 -6.49
C ARG A 110 -11.01 -19.86 -5.44
N ASP A 111 -12.19 -20.40 -5.70
CA ASP A 111 -12.79 -21.45 -4.86
C ASP A 111 -12.08 -22.77 -5.15
N MET A 112 -11.07 -23.09 -4.35
CA MET A 112 -10.20 -24.25 -4.59
C MET A 112 -10.77 -25.54 -4.05
N ASN A 113 -11.74 -25.44 -3.11
CA ASN A 113 -12.32 -26.56 -2.39
C ASN A 113 -13.82 -26.79 -2.74
N CYS A 114 -14.34 -26.05 -3.71
CA CYS A 114 -15.74 -26.07 -4.15
C CYS A 114 -16.74 -25.82 -3.01
N ASP A 115 -16.35 -25.06 -1.97
CA ASP A 115 -17.20 -24.77 -0.83
C ASP A 115 -18.02 -23.47 -1.00
N GLY A 116 -17.84 -22.80 -2.13
CA GLY A 116 -18.46 -21.53 -2.48
C GLY A 116 -17.74 -20.31 -1.92
N LYS A 117 -16.54 -20.47 -1.34
CA LYS A 117 -15.73 -19.37 -0.80
C LYS A 117 -14.42 -19.24 -1.54
N MET A 118 -14.07 -17.98 -1.84
CA MET A 118 -12.86 -17.68 -2.58
C MET A 118 -11.63 -17.75 -1.68
N ASP A 119 -10.68 -18.62 -2.01
CA ASP A 119 -9.38 -18.83 -1.36
C ASP A 119 -8.30 -17.96 -2.00
N ILE A 120 -7.21 -17.64 -1.28
CA ILE A 120 -6.16 -16.75 -1.79
C ILE A 120 -4.93 -17.53 -2.27
N PHE A 121 -4.58 -17.35 -3.54
CA PHE A 121 -3.30 -17.70 -4.13
C PHE A 121 -2.40 -16.46 -4.20
N THR A 122 -1.19 -16.58 -3.67
CA THR A 122 -0.22 -15.47 -3.65
C THR A 122 1.20 -16.00 -3.79
N GLN A 123 2.16 -15.12 -4.07
CA GLN A 123 3.54 -15.55 -4.17
C GLN A 123 4.17 -15.75 -2.79
N ARG A 124 5.07 -16.73 -2.69
CA ARG A 124 5.87 -16.93 -1.47
C ARG A 124 6.81 -15.74 -1.18
N PRO A 125 7.08 -15.38 0.09
CA PRO A 125 7.87 -14.20 0.46
C PRO A 125 9.31 -14.15 -0.07
N ASN A 126 9.92 -15.29 -0.39
CA ASN A 126 11.28 -15.38 -0.92
C ASN A 126 11.33 -15.62 -2.45
N GLY A 127 10.19 -15.49 -3.13
CA GLY A 127 10.02 -15.59 -4.59
C GLY A 127 10.22 -17.00 -5.17
N GLY A 128 9.60 -17.32 -6.32
CA GLY A 128 9.83 -18.59 -7.03
C GLY A 128 8.83 -19.72 -6.77
N GLY A 129 7.64 -19.41 -6.23
CA GLY A 129 6.57 -20.41 -6.02
C GLY A 129 5.29 -19.79 -5.44
N ILE A 130 4.23 -20.59 -5.41
CA ILE A 130 2.88 -20.19 -4.96
C ILE A 130 2.67 -20.66 -3.52
N ARG A 131 1.91 -19.88 -2.75
CA ARG A 131 1.38 -20.25 -1.44
C ARG A 131 -0.12 -19.97 -1.39
N VAL A 132 -0.84 -20.70 -0.55
CA VAL A 132 -2.31 -20.74 -0.58
C VAL A 132 -2.88 -20.54 0.82
N TYR A 133 -3.88 -19.67 0.91
CA TYR A 133 -4.69 -19.47 2.10
C TYR A 133 -6.13 -19.92 1.84
N GLU A 134 -6.64 -20.81 2.69
CA GLU A 134 -8.03 -21.24 2.67
C GLU A 134 -8.93 -20.19 3.34
N ASN A 135 -10.08 -19.91 2.74
CA ASN A 135 -11.14 -19.10 3.31
C ASN A 135 -11.96 -19.92 4.30
N ILE A 136 -11.52 -19.92 5.55
CA ILE A 136 -12.18 -20.64 6.66
C ILE A 136 -13.34 -19.85 7.27
N THR A 137 -13.86 -18.84 6.57
CA THR A 137 -14.96 -18.01 7.07
C THR A 137 -16.16 -18.88 7.44
N PRO A 138 -16.64 -18.85 8.69
CA PRO A 138 -17.75 -19.70 9.07
C PRO A 138 -19.06 -19.19 8.46
N SER A 139 -20.00 -20.11 8.25
CA SER A 139 -21.21 -19.89 7.44
C SER A 139 -22.27 -18.99 8.09
N SER A 140 -22.06 -18.48 9.31
CA SER A 140 -23.02 -17.54 9.93
C SER A 140 -22.78 -16.13 9.39
N ILE A 141 -23.87 -15.39 9.16
CA ILE A 141 -23.84 -14.03 8.60
C ILE A 141 -23.15 -13.01 9.52
N ASN A 142 -23.01 -13.32 10.81
CA ASN A 142 -22.32 -12.46 11.78
C ASN A 142 -20.84 -12.79 11.95
N ASP A 143 -20.32 -13.77 11.19
CA ASP A 143 -18.94 -14.23 11.34
C ASP A 143 -18.00 -13.44 10.44
N SER A 144 -16.86 -13.04 11.01
CA SER A 144 -15.82 -12.29 10.31
C SER A 144 -15.09 -13.12 9.26
N LEU A 145 -14.75 -12.47 8.14
CA LEU A 145 -13.89 -13.01 7.09
C LEU A 145 -12.58 -13.54 7.69
N SER A 146 -12.15 -14.73 7.30
CA SER A 146 -10.98 -15.37 7.89
C SER A 146 -10.25 -16.28 6.90
N PHE A 147 -8.92 -16.19 6.91
CA PHE A 147 -8.04 -16.95 6.04
C PHE A 147 -6.98 -17.71 6.83
N GLU A 148 -6.77 -18.99 6.51
CA GLU A 148 -5.75 -19.85 7.11
C GLU A 148 -4.70 -20.27 6.07
N LEU A 149 -3.41 -20.13 6.39
CA LEU A 149 -2.34 -20.60 5.51
C LEU A 149 -2.30 -22.13 5.51
N ILE A 150 -2.69 -22.75 4.39
CA ILE A 150 -2.67 -24.22 4.25
C ILE A 150 -1.46 -24.73 3.48
N HIS A 151 -0.90 -23.94 2.57
CA HIS A 151 0.32 -24.27 1.83
C HIS A 151 1.31 -23.11 1.86
N SER A 152 2.45 -23.28 2.55
CA SER A 152 3.55 -22.29 2.49
C SER A 152 4.30 -22.31 1.16
N ASP A 153 4.32 -23.48 0.53
CA ASP A 153 4.87 -23.74 -0.79
C ASP A 153 3.98 -24.81 -1.45
N LEU A 154 3.42 -24.49 -2.61
CA LEU A 154 2.65 -25.43 -3.40
C LEU A 154 3.61 -26.36 -4.15
N GLU A 155 3.43 -27.67 -4.00
CA GLU A 155 4.31 -28.70 -4.54
C GLU A 155 3.65 -29.43 -5.72
N ALA A 156 4.47 -30.01 -6.58
CA ALA A 156 4.04 -30.85 -7.70
C ALA A 156 4.98 -32.05 -7.89
N THR A 157 4.44 -33.19 -8.29
CA THR A 157 5.24 -34.36 -8.64
C THR A 157 5.84 -34.18 -10.04
N PHE A 158 7.14 -34.44 -10.17
CA PHE A 158 7.84 -34.44 -11.46
C PHE A 158 8.86 -35.58 -11.53
N SER A 159 8.73 -36.45 -12.54
CA SER A 159 9.64 -37.58 -12.75
C SER A 159 9.84 -38.47 -11.51
N GLY A 160 8.78 -38.64 -10.69
CA GLY A 160 8.80 -39.45 -9.48
C GLY A 160 9.42 -38.77 -8.24
N GLY A 161 9.77 -37.48 -8.32
CA GLY A 161 10.19 -36.66 -7.17
C GLY A 161 9.30 -35.44 -6.97
N GLN A 162 9.42 -34.76 -5.83
CA GLN A 162 8.70 -33.51 -5.55
C GLN A 162 9.47 -32.29 -6.08
N THR A 163 8.73 -31.32 -6.62
CA THR A 163 9.21 -29.98 -6.98
C THR A 163 8.19 -28.94 -6.53
N PHE A 164 8.52 -27.65 -6.62
CA PHE A 164 7.55 -26.59 -6.36
C PHE A 164 6.81 -26.24 -7.65
N VAL A 165 5.55 -25.83 -7.52
CA VAL A 165 4.86 -25.10 -8.60
C VAL A 165 5.61 -23.78 -8.77
N TYR A 166 6.34 -23.68 -9.88
CA TYR A 166 7.27 -22.59 -10.11
C TYR A 166 6.55 -21.35 -10.62
N LEU A 167 6.96 -20.19 -10.14
CA LEU A 167 6.40 -18.90 -10.50
C LEU A 167 7.42 -17.77 -10.34
N LEU A 168 7.70 -17.01 -11.41
CA LEU A 168 8.54 -15.82 -11.33
C LEU A 168 7.85 -14.69 -10.56
N SER A 169 8.60 -13.76 -9.97
CA SER A 169 8.04 -12.60 -9.23
C SER A 169 7.33 -11.56 -10.11
N SER A 170 7.65 -11.56 -11.40
CA SER A 170 6.97 -10.78 -12.42
C SER A 170 5.63 -11.42 -12.79
N ASP A 171 5.58 -12.74 -12.95
CA ASP A 171 4.46 -13.46 -13.57
C ASP A 171 3.12 -13.36 -12.82
N ILE A 172 2.03 -13.53 -13.58
CA ILE A 172 0.68 -13.87 -13.11
C ILE A 172 0.29 -15.18 -13.82
N PRO A 173 0.04 -16.29 -13.08
CA PRO A 173 -0.31 -17.58 -13.67
C PRO A 173 -1.81 -17.67 -13.99
N ILE A 174 -2.19 -18.69 -14.75
CA ILE A 174 -3.58 -19.17 -14.81
C ILE A 174 -3.80 -20.09 -13.62
N ILE A 175 -4.94 -19.94 -12.94
CA ILE A 175 -5.44 -20.84 -11.91
C ILE A 175 -6.92 -21.07 -12.22
N GLU A 176 -7.20 -22.04 -13.07
CA GLU A 176 -8.54 -22.35 -13.61
C GLU A 176 -8.62 -23.84 -13.96
N ASP A 177 -9.82 -24.37 -14.12
CA ASP A 177 -10.06 -25.71 -14.66
C ASP A 177 -9.76 -25.73 -16.17
N MET A 178 -8.60 -26.28 -16.57
CA MET A 178 -8.13 -26.20 -17.95
C MET A 178 -8.52 -27.41 -18.80
N ASP A 179 -8.85 -28.54 -18.18
CA ASP A 179 -9.27 -29.78 -18.85
C ASP A 179 -10.74 -30.17 -18.59
N GLY A 180 -11.47 -29.35 -17.84
CA GLY A 180 -12.91 -29.47 -17.63
C GLY A 180 -13.30 -30.60 -16.68
N ASP A 181 -12.38 -31.07 -15.84
CA ASP A 181 -12.62 -32.15 -14.90
C ASP A 181 -13.18 -31.68 -13.53
N GLY A 182 -13.22 -30.36 -13.33
CA GLY A 182 -13.83 -29.67 -12.21
C GLY A 182 -12.87 -29.28 -11.10
N ASP A 183 -11.56 -29.50 -11.22
CA ASP A 183 -10.57 -28.99 -10.28
C ASP A 183 -9.65 -27.91 -10.89
N LEU A 184 -8.89 -27.20 -10.04
CA LEU A 184 -8.08 -26.05 -10.49
C LEU A 184 -6.69 -26.48 -10.95
N ASP A 185 -6.42 -26.30 -12.23
CA ASP A 185 -5.08 -26.42 -12.82
C ASP A 185 -4.27 -25.13 -12.69
N ILE A 186 -2.95 -25.26 -12.85
CA ILE A 186 -2.06 -24.09 -12.89
C ILE A 186 -1.23 -24.09 -14.17
N VAL A 187 -1.31 -22.99 -14.93
CA VAL A 187 -0.39 -22.71 -16.04
C VAL A 187 0.55 -21.58 -15.66
N SER A 188 1.86 -21.83 -15.70
CA SER A 188 2.86 -20.82 -15.38
C SER A 188 3.98 -20.72 -16.42
N GLY A 189 4.59 -19.54 -16.48
CA GLY A 189 5.74 -19.26 -17.34
C GLY A 189 6.99 -20.02 -16.90
N HIS A 190 7.75 -20.53 -17.87
CA HIS A 190 9.07 -21.07 -17.61
C HIS A 190 10.04 -19.96 -17.19
N ASN A 191 11.14 -20.29 -16.51
CA ASN A 191 12.13 -19.31 -16.01
C ASN A 191 12.85 -18.45 -17.09
N PHE A 192 12.52 -18.65 -18.37
CA PHE A 192 13.02 -17.85 -19.50
C PHE A 192 11.91 -17.02 -20.17
N GLY A 193 10.65 -17.11 -19.70
CA GLY A 193 9.48 -16.40 -20.23
C GLY A 193 8.98 -16.87 -21.60
N THR A 194 9.64 -17.83 -22.25
CA THR A 194 9.34 -18.16 -23.66
C THR A 194 8.30 -19.24 -23.85
N TYR A 195 8.06 -20.11 -22.89
CA TYR A 195 7.06 -21.17 -22.99
C TYR A 195 6.43 -21.46 -21.64
N PHE A 196 5.27 -22.12 -21.67
CA PHE A 196 4.41 -22.33 -20.51
C PHE A 196 4.38 -23.79 -20.09
N THR A 197 4.15 -24.01 -18.80
CA THR A 197 4.06 -25.32 -18.16
C THR A 197 2.69 -25.48 -17.51
N LEU A 198 2.00 -26.59 -17.80
CA LEU A 198 0.84 -27.04 -17.05
C LEU A 198 1.28 -27.86 -15.83
N TYR A 199 0.73 -27.50 -14.69
CA TYR A 199 0.66 -28.28 -13.47
C TYR A 199 -0.80 -28.71 -13.34
N GLU A 200 -1.04 -29.98 -13.68
CA GLU A 200 -2.36 -30.60 -13.68
C GLU A 200 -2.70 -30.98 -12.24
N ASN A 201 -3.86 -30.57 -11.74
CA ASN A 201 -4.32 -31.10 -10.46
C ASN A 201 -4.88 -32.50 -10.71
N VAL A 202 -4.33 -33.49 -10.00
CA VAL A 202 -4.68 -34.90 -10.16
C VAL A 202 -5.45 -35.41 -8.93
N ALA A 203 -6.04 -34.48 -8.18
CA ALA A 203 -6.86 -34.81 -7.04
C ALA A 203 -8.15 -35.50 -7.51
N PRO A 204 -8.71 -36.44 -6.72
CA PRO A 204 -9.94 -37.12 -7.11
C PRO A 204 -11.20 -36.24 -7.00
N ASN A 205 -11.06 -35.05 -6.42
CA ASN A 205 -12.10 -34.06 -6.18
C ASN A 205 -11.46 -32.68 -6.05
N CYS A 206 -12.25 -31.64 -6.34
CA CYS A 206 -11.89 -30.24 -6.17
C CYS A 206 -11.79 -29.78 -4.70
N ASP A 207 -11.20 -30.58 -3.80
CA ASP A 207 -10.99 -30.27 -2.38
C ASP A 207 -9.52 -30.52 -1.96
N THR A 208 -8.64 -30.78 -2.92
CA THR A 208 -7.23 -31.00 -2.62
C THR A 208 -6.36 -30.52 -3.77
N LEU A 209 -5.26 -29.88 -3.41
CA LEU A 209 -4.25 -29.39 -4.35
C LEU A 209 -3.13 -30.43 -4.49
N ILE A 210 -3.30 -31.40 -5.39
CA ILE A 210 -2.28 -32.43 -5.69
C ILE A 210 -1.85 -32.27 -7.13
N TYR A 211 -0.73 -31.60 -7.35
CA TYR A 211 -0.28 -31.32 -8.71
C TYR A 211 0.69 -32.37 -9.27
N ASP A 212 0.50 -32.75 -10.52
CA ASP A 212 1.50 -33.37 -11.36
C ASP A 212 2.01 -32.35 -12.39
N LYS A 213 3.34 -32.22 -12.48
CA LYS A 213 3.95 -31.46 -13.57
C LYS A 213 3.95 -32.33 -14.83
N VAL A 214 3.04 -32.03 -15.76
CA VAL A 214 2.86 -32.80 -16.99
C VAL A 214 4.18 -32.92 -17.77
N THR A 215 4.63 -34.16 -17.99
CA THR A 215 5.99 -34.48 -18.49
C THR A 215 6.16 -34.17 -19.97
N GLY A 216 7.33 -33.65 -20.36
CA GLY A 216 7.67 -33.33 -21.76
C GLY A 216 7.29 -31.92 -22.26
N ASN A 217 6.73 -31.06 -21.40
CA ASN A 217 6.13 -29.76 -21.76
C ASN A 217 7.10 -28.55 -21.82
N ALA A 218 8.16 -28.62 -22.62
CA ALA A 218 8.61 -27.35 -23.20
C ALA A 218 7.56 -26.97 -24.25
N CYS A 219 6.77 -25.93 -23.99
CA CYS A 219 5.60 -25.50 -24.78
C CYS A 219 4.31 -26.29 -24.55
N TRP A 220 3.74 -26.26 -23.34
CA TRP A 220 2.35 -26.69 -23.14
C TRP A 220 1.41 -25.97 -24.13
N ALA A 221 0.39 -26.68 -24.61
CA ALA A 221 -0.54 -26.28 -25.69
C ALA A 221 0.10 -25.92 -27.05
N GLY A 222 1.36 -26.31 -27.29
CA GLY A 222 1.97 -26.29 -28.62
C GLY A 222 2.34 -24.91 -29.17
N PHE A 223 2.45 -23.90 -28.32
CA PHE A 223 2.85 -22.55 -28.67
C PHE A 223 3.97 -22.03 -27.77
N PHE A 224 4.65 -20.97 -28.21
CA PHE A 224 5.63 -20.26 -27.41
C PHE A 224 5.65 -18.78 -27.77
N GLU A 225 6.25 -17.95 -26.91
CA GLU A 225 6.45 -16.52 -27.15
C GLU A 225 7.92 -16.22 -27.48
N ASN A 226 8.15 -15.55 -28.61
CA ASN A 226 9.51 -15.20 -29.02
C ASN A 226 10.04 -13.94 -28.29
N VAL A 227 11.29 -13.58 -28.55
CA VAL A 227 11.92 -12.40 -27.91
C VAL A 227 11.29 -11.05 -28.29
N TYR A 228 10.43 -11.02 -29.30
CA TYR A 228 9.71 -9.83 -29.74
C TYR A 228 8.29 -9.74 -29.13
N GLY A 229 7.88 -10.70 -28.29
CA GLY A 229 6.54 -10.74 -27.71
C GLY A 229 5.48 -11.26 -28.68
N GLU A 230 5.90 -11.94 -29.75
CA GLU A 230 5.00 -12.57 -30.72
C GLU A 230 4.71 -14.01 -30.29
N VAL A 231 3.43 -14.39 -30.36
CA VAL A 231 2.99 -15.77 -30.17
C VAL A 231 3.25 -16.57 -31.43
N ILE A 232 4.08 -17.61 -31.32
CA ILE A 232 4.44 -18.50 -32.41
C ILE A 232 3.67 -19.81 -32.26
N LEU A 233 2.84 -20.09 -33.26
CA LEU A 233 2.08 -21.33 -33.39
C LEU A 233 2.78 -22.31 -34.34
N ASN A 234 2.45 -23.60 -34.23
CA ASN A 234 2.90 -24.66 -35.15
C ASN A 234 4.45 -24.78 -35.28
N ASP A 235 5.19 -24.41 -34.24
CA ASP A 235 6.64 -24.49 -34.26
C ASP A 235 7.15 -25.94 -34.11
N SER A 236 8.22 -26.26 -34.85
CA SER A 236 8.80 -27.60 -34.89
C SER A 236 9.39 -28.06 -33.54
N PHE A 237 9.90 -27.13 -32.73
CA PHE A 237 10.40 -27.42 -31.39
C PHE A 237 9.24 -27.76 -30.46
N CYS A 238 8.21 -26.92 -30.40
CA CYS A 238 7.03 -27.18 -29.55
C CYS A 238 6.27 -28.45 -29.99
N GLN A 239 6.18 -28.73 -31.29
CA GLN A 239 5.58 -29.97 -31.81
C GLN A 239 6.37 -31.22 -31.41
N THR A 240 7.70 -31.15 -31.34
CA THR A 240 8.55 -32.29 -30.97
C THR A 240 8.38 -32.65 -29.49
N TYR A 241 8.32 -31.64 -28.62
CA TYR A 241 8.12 -31.80 -27.17
C TYR A 241 6.71 -32.27 -26.82
N ARG A 242 5.67 -31.72 -27.47
CA ARG A 242 4.28 -32.17 -27.32
C ARG A 242 4.11 -33.68 -27.55
N LEU A 243 4.86 -34.26 -28.50
CA LEU A 243 4.77 -35.68 -28.85
C LEU A 243 5.67 -36.59 -27.99
N GLY A 244 6.30 -36.07 -26.93
CA GLY A 244 7.13 -36.85 -26.00
C GLY A 244 8.47 -37.35 -26.59
N ASN A 245 8.92 -36.77 -27.71
CA ASN A 245 10.15 -37.20 -28.37
C ASN A 245 11.40 -36.50 -27.81
N HIS A 246 12.49 -37.26 -27.58
CA HIS A 246 13.81 -36.69 -27.24
C HIS A 246 14.42 -35.94 -28.44
N ILE A 247 14.92 -34.72 -28.23
CA ILE A 247 15.66 -34.00 -29.29
C ILE A 247 17.08 -34.57 -29.41
N PRO A 248 17.58 -34.86 -30.64
CA PRO A 248 19.00 -35.11 -30.87
C PRO A 248 19.86 -33.86 -30.55
N PRO A 249 21.12 -34.03 -30.11
CA PRO A 249 21.92 -33.00 -29.42
C PRO A 249 22.42 -31.81 -30.27
N LEU A 250 21.73 -31.42 -31.34
CA LEU A 250 22.17 -30.38 -32.29
C LEU A 250 21.07 -29.38 -32.72
N TYR A 251 19.97 -29.22 -31.97
CA TYR A 251 19.11 -28.05 -32.18
C TYR A 251 19.72 -26.85 -31.47
N ASP A 252 20.18 -25.87 -32.25
CA ASP A 252 20.90 -24.71 -31.76
C ASP A 252 19.98 -23.80 -30.93
N HIS A 253 19.96 -24.05 -29.62
CA HIS A 253 19.30 -23.20 -28.64
C HIS A 253 19.76 -21.73 -28.72
N ASN A 254 20.88 -21.39 -29.38
CA ASN A 254 21.39 -20.03 -29.44
C ASN A 254 20.68 -19.14 -30.46
N GLN A 255 19.97 -19.68 -31.47
CA GLN A 255 19.24 -18.83 -32.43
C GLN A 255 18.01 -18.15 -31.81
N HIS A 256 17.45 -18.71 -30.75
CA HIS A 256 16.33 -18.12 -30.00
C HIS A 256 16.75 -17.47 -28.67
N ARG A 257 18.00 -17.69 -28.21
CA ARG A 257 18.56 -17.15 -26.95
C ARG A 257 19.50 -15.96 -27.14
N GLY A 258 19.67 -15.47 -28.37
CA GLY A 258 20.68 -14.47 -28.73
C GLY A 258 20.40 -13.03 -28.28
N ALA A 259 19.26 -12.75 -27.64
CA ALA A 259 18.93 -11.44 -27.11
C ALA A 259 18.51 -11.54 -25.65
N GLU A 260 19.01 -10.62 -24.82
CA GLU A 260 18.67 -10.44 -23.41
C GLU A 260 17.16 -10.16 -23.27
N ARG A 261 16.34 -11.21 -23.08
CA ARG A 261 14.90 -11.06 -22.77
C ARG A 261 14.71 -11.08 -21.25
N HIS A 262 13.94 -10.13 -20.72
CA HIS A 262 13.41 -10.26 -19.36
C HIS A 262 12.28 -11.29 -19.34
N ALA A 263 12.24 -12.14 -18.31
CA ALA A 263 11.19 -13.13 -18.15
C ALA A 263 10.05 -12.52 -17.32
N GLY A 264 8.82 -12.60 -17.83
CA GLY A 264 7.63 -12.08 -17.18
C GLY A 264 6.40 -12.23 -18.07
N SER A 265 5.39 -12.98 -17.66
CA SER A 265 4.12 -13.09 -18.39
C SER A 265 2.94 -12.99 -17.45
N ALA A 266 1.89 -12.30 -17.89
CA ALA A 266 0.59 -12.33 -17.24
C ALA A 266 -0.36 -13.14 -18.11
N LEU A 267 -0.98 -14.14 -17.50
CA LEU A 267 -1.86 -15.09 -18.14
C LEU A 267 -3.23 -15.06 -17.46
N SER A 268 -4.26 -15.21 -18.27
CA SER A 268 -5.63 -15.47 -17.83
C SER A 268 -6.24 -16.50 -18.77
N ALA A 269 -7.23 -17.27 -18.31
CA ALA A 269 -7.99 -18.17 -19.15
C ALA A 269 -9.46 -17.76 -19.21
N PHE A 270 -10.07 -17.96 -20.38
CA PHE A 270 -11.50 -17.75 -20.62
C PHE A 270 -11.88 -18.43 -21.94
N ASP A 271 -13.10 -18.94 -22.07
CA ASP A 271 -13.61 -19.47 -23.34
C ASP A 271 -14.04 -18.29 -24.25
N LEU A 272 -13.11 -17.75 -25.04
CA LEU A 272 -13.30 -16.52 -25.80
C LEU A 272 -14.17 -16.74 -27.05
N ASN A 273 -14.29 -17.98 -27.53
CA ASN A 273 -15.04 -18.32 -28.74
C ASN A 273 -16.26 -19.22 -28.48
N ALA A 274 -16.51 -19.56 -27.21
CA ALA A 274 -17.60 -20.40 -26.72
C ALA A 274 -17.62 -21.83 -27.31
N ASP A 275 -16.45 -22.42 -27.55
CA ASP A 275 -16.33 -23.79 -28.04
C ASP A 275 -16.17 -24.84 -26.93
N GLY A 276 -16.19 -24.40 -25.67
CA GLY A 276 -16.06 -25.24 -24.48
C GLY A 276 -14.61 -25.55 -24.11
N LEU A 277 -13.62 -24.91 -24.76
CA LEU A 277 -12.21 -25.01 -24.41
C LEU A 277 -11.73 -23.68 -23.81
N MET A 278 -10.93 -23.75 -22.76
CA MET A 278 -10.27 -22.55 -22.25
C MET A 278 -9.25 -22.03 -23.26
N ASP A 279 -9.43 -20.77 -23.66
CA ASP A 279 -8.45 -19.98 -24.40
C ASP A 279 -7.56 -19.21 -23.42
N ILE A 280 -6.47 -18.64 -23.93
CA ILE A 280 -5.50 -17.90 -23.11
C ILE A 280 -5.51 -16.43 -23.51
N VAL A 281 -5.57 -15.55 -22.53
CA VAL A 281 -5.22 -14.15 -22.68
C VAL A 281 -3.82 -13.92 -22.13
N LEU A 282 -2.92 -13.45 -22.99
CA LEU A 282 -1.48 -13.37 -22.73
C LEU A 282 -0.96 -11.93 -22.86
N SER A 283 -0.19 -11.51 -21.86
CA SER A 283 0.63 -10.30 -21.88
C SER A 283 2.07 -10.60 -21.46
N ASP A 284 3.03 -9.83 -21.98
CA ASP A 284 4.48 -10.02 -21.74
C ASP A 284 5.11 -8.77 -21.13
N VAL A 285 6.16 -8.96 -20.34
CA VAL A 285 7.03 -7.90 -19.86
C VAL A 285 7.69 -7.21 -21.06
N ASP A 286 7.89 -5.91 -20.96
CA ASP A 286 8.50 -5.06 -21.98
C ASP A 286 7.76 -4.94 -23.30
N ARG A 287 6.54 -5.49 -23.38
CA ARG A 287 5.70 -5.47 -24.58
C ARG A 287 4.33 -4.91 -24.21
N PRO A 288 3.94 -3.74 -24.77
CA PRO A 288 2.57 -3.29 -24.63
C PRO A 288 1.64 -4.23 -25.40
N GLY A 289 0.40 -4.33 -24.94
CA GLY A 289 -0.64 -5.07 -25.63
C GLY A 289 -0.88 -6.48 -25.10
N VAL A 290 -2.12 -6.89 -25.23
CA VAL A 290 -2.64 -8.19 -24.81
C VAL A 290 -3.04 -9.01 -26.04
N LYS A 291 -2.86 -10.33 -25.99
CA LYS A 291 -3.19 -11.25 -27.08
C LYS A 291 -4.20 -12.28 -26.61
N GLY A 292 -5.21 -12.56 -27.42
CA GLY A 292 -6.10 -13.71 -27.23
C GLY A 292 -5.55 -14.88 -28.03
N VAL A 293 -5.31 -16.02 -27.40
CA VAL A 293 -4.68 -17.20 -28.00
C VAL A 293 -5.68 -18.36 -27.89
N PHE A 294 -6.20 -18.79 -29.03
CA PHE A 294 -7.37 -19.67 -29.07
C PHE A 294 -6.97 -21.14 -29.14
N ASN A 295 -7.57 -21.95 -28.28
CA ASN A 295 -7.43 -23.38 -28.19
C ASN A 295 -8.35 -24.06 -29.21
N GLY A 296 -7.78 -24.88 -30.09
CA GLY A 296 -8.52 -25.72 -31.05
C GLY A 296 -8.24 -27.20 -30.84
N GLY A 297 -7.79 -27.57 -29.63
CA GLY A 297 -7.45 -28.93 -29.23
C GLY A 297 -8.65 -29.68 -28.65
N THR A 298 -8.40 -30.36 -27.54
CA THR A 298 -9.39 -31.01 -26.69
C THR A 298 -9.09 -30.64 -25.23
N PRO A 299 -10.01 -30.89 -24.28
CA PRO A 299 -9.73 -30.61 -22.87
C PRO A 299 -8.45 -31.31 -22.38
N ASP A 300 -8.34 -32.63 -22.58
CA ASP A 300 -7.13 -33.41 -22.23
C ASP A 300 -5.87 -33.12 -23.08
N SER A 301 -5.98 -32.29 -24.14
CA SER A 301 -4.86 -32.02 -25.06
C SER A 301 -5.02 -30.68 -25.75
N ALA A 302 -4.90 -29.61 -24.96
CA ALA A 302 -4.91 -28.24 -25.45
C ALA A 302 -3.94 -28.04 -26.64
N TYR A 303 -4.37 -27.28 -27.64
CA TYR A 303 -3.56 -26.93 -28.79
C TYR A 303 -3.96 -25.57 -29.35
N MET A 304 -3.07 -24.59 -29.23
CA MET A 304 -3.35 -23.24 -29.69
C MET A 304 -3.26 -23.16 -31.22
N VAL A 305 -4.33 -22.68 -31.86
CA VAL A 305 -4.51 -22.70 -33.32
C VAL A 305 -4.61 -21.32 -33.97
N SER A 306 -4.98 -20.30 -33.21
CA SER A 306 -5.06 -18.93 -33.72
C SER A 306 -4.77 -17.89 -32.64
N VAL A 307 -4.51 -16.64 -33.05
CA VAL A 307 -4.18 -15.53 -32.15
C VAL A 307 -4.88 -14.26 -32.62
N ASP A 308 -5.57 -13.58 -31.71
CA ASP A 308 -5.85 -12.15 -31.80
C ASP A 308 -4.66 -11.38 -31.22
N THR A 309 -3.88 -10.72 -32.08
CA THR A 309 -2.67 -10.01 -31.66
C THR A 309 -2.93 -8.66 -30.98
N ALA A 310 -4.17 -8.18 -30.96
CA ALA A 310 -4.56 -6.89 -30.42
C ALA A 310 -5.87 -7.03 -29.65
N PHE A 311 -5.87 -7.89 -28.64
CA PHE A 311 -7.07 -8.26 -27.92
C PHE A 311 -7.60 -7.11 -27.01
N PRO A 312 -8.92 -6.87 -27.00
CA PRO A 312 -9.92 -7.39 -27.93
C PRO A 312 -9.90 -6.60 -29.26
N SER A 313 -9.69 -7.27 -30.40
CA SER A 313 -9.58 -6.59 -31.70
C SER A 313 -10.89 -6.03 -32.25
N ASN A 314 -12.03 -6.44 -31.68
CA ASN A 314 -13.36 -5.93 -32.01
C ASN A 314 -13.68 -4.59 -31.32
N SER A 315 -12.81 -4.10 -30.43
CA SER A 315 -12.98 -2.88 -29.64
C SER A 315 -11.66 -2.11 -29.56
N LEU A 316 -11.53 -1.14 -28.64
CA LEU A 316 -10.23 -0.58 -28.27
C LEU A 316 -9.37 -1.71 -27.66
N PRO A 317 -8.20 -2.06 -28.24
CA PRO A 317 -7.34 -3.08 -27.64
C PRO A 317 -6.76 -2.60 -26.31
N VAL A 318 -6.46 -3.54 -25.40
CA VAL A 318 -5.73 -3.22 -24.16
C VAL A 318 -4.32 -2.76 -24.53
N ASP A 319 -3.97 -1.53 -24.15
CA ASP A 319 -2.66 -0.92 -24.41
C ASP A 319 -2.10 -0.27 -23.14
N LEU A 320 -1.81 -1.13 -22.17
CA LEU A 320 -1.13 -0.79 -20.94
C LEU A 320 0.35 -1.20 -21.08
N PRO A 321 1.31 -0.27 -20.95
CA PRO A 321 2.72 -0.57 -21.11
C PRO A 321 3.22 -1.60 -20.11
N ASN A 322 4.18 -2.43 -20.53
CA ASN A 322 4.93 -3.30 -19.65
C ASN A 322 4.05 -4.24 -18.80
N MET A 323 3.29 -5.10 -19.49
CA MET A 323 2.50 -6.19 -18.95
C MET A 323 1.20 -5.83 -18.23
N SER A 324 0.12 -6.55 -18.55
CA SER A 324 -1.21 -6.40 -17.97
C SER A 324 -1.81 -7.74 -17.55
N ALA A 325 -2.42 -7.79 -16.39
CA ALA A 325 -3.29 -8.89 -16.00
C ALA A 325 -4.72 -8.58 -16.42
N ILE A 326 -5.43 -9.63 -16.83
CA ILE A 326 -6.85 -9.58 -17.15
C ILE A 326 -7.60 -10.37 -16.08
N SER A 327 -8.61 -9.76 -15.49
CA SER A 327 -9.53 -10.45 -14.58
C SER A 327 -10.90 -10.50 -15.23
N PHE A 328 -11.39 -11.71 -15.49
CA PHE A 328 -12.76 -11.94 -15.94
C PHE A 328 -13.70 -12.03 -14.73
N MET A 329 -14.84 -11.37 -14.79
CA MET A 329 -15.85 -11.29 -13.73
C MET A 329 -17.09 -10.54 -14.21
N ASP A 330 -18.28 -10.88 -13.70
CA ASP A 330 -19.49 -10.07 -13.92
C ASP A 330 -19.45 -8.85 -12.98
N VAL A 331 -19.09 -7.67 -13.53
CA VAL A 331 -18.99 -6.45 -12.70
C VAL A 331 -20.29 -5.68 -12.61
N ASN A 332 -21.32 -6.06 -13.39
CA ASN A 332 -22.52 -5.25 -13.55
C ASN A 332 -23.81 -6.02 -13.22
N ASN A 333 -23.68 -7.26 -12.75
CA ASN A 333 -24.76 -8.15 -12.32
C ASN A 333 -25.75 -8.46 -13.47
N ASP A 334 -25.28 -8.59 -14.70
CA ASP A 334 -26.12 -8.99 -15.85
C ASP A 334 -26.02 -10.49 -16.21
N GLY A 335 -25.18 -11.24 -15.48
CA GLY A 335 -24.93 -12.66 -15.68
C GLY A 335 -23.96 -12.96 -16.83
N LEU A 336 -23.26 -11.95 -17.35
CA LEU A 336 -22.20 -12.10 -18.34
C LEU A 336 -20.86 -11.69 -17.72
N GLU A 337 -19.84 -12.53 -17.87
CA GLU A 337 -18.50 -12.13 -17.47
C GLU A 337 -17.98 -11.00 -18.37
N ASP A 338 -17.62 -9.90 -17.73
CA ASP A 338 -16.87 -8.76 -18.24
C ASP A 338 -15.37 -8.99 -18.03
N PHE A 339 -14.51 -8.02 -18.37
CA PHE A 339 -13.14 -8.07 -17.86
C PHE A 339 -12.56 -6.71 -17.51
N ILE A 340 -11.60 -6.74 -16.57
CA ILE A 340 -10.80 -5.60 -16.15
C ILE A 340 -9.33 -5.87 -16.50
N ALA A 341 -8.67 -4.91 -17.14
CA ALA A 341 -7.24 -4.95 -17.41
C ALA A 341 -6.48 -3.97 -16.51
N GLY A 342 -5.49 -4.48 -15.76
CA GLY A 342 -4.62 -3.69 -14.89
C GLY A 342 -3.14 -4.00 -15.12
N PRO A 343 -2.23 -3.01 -14.98
CA PRO A 343 -0.80 -3.26 -15.15
C PRO A 343 -0.21 -4.03 -13.98
N THR A 344 0.82 -4.84 -14.24
CA THR A 344 1.38 -5.77 -13.22
C THR A 344 2.86 -5.56 -12.91
N GLN A 345 3.54 -4.67 -13.63
CA GLN A 345 4.93 -4.31 -13.37
C GLN A 345 5.01 -3.06 -12.49
N ARG A 346 5.64 -3.22 -11.32
CA ARG A 346 5.80 -2.17 -10.30
C ARG A 346 6.51 -0.97 -10.89
N ASP A 347 5.87 0.19 -10.80
CA ASP A 347 6.45 1.49 -11.20
C ASP A 347 6.99 1.50 -12.64
N GLN A 348 6.38 0.70 -13.53
CA GLN A 348 6.81 0.62 -14.93
C GLN A 348 5.68 0.64 -15.94
N SER A 349 4.49 1.05 -15.51
CA SER A 349 3.32 1.21 -16.36
C SER A 349 2.54 2.46 -15.96
N LYS A 350 1.36 2.64 -16.55
CA LYS A 350 0.44 3.70 -16.18
C LYS A 350 0.08 3.61 -14.70
N ASP A 351 0.19 4.74 -14.03
CA ASP A 351 -0.09 4.95 -12.61
C ASP A 351 -1.35 5.79 -12.38
N VAL A 352 -2.04 6.15 -13.45
CA VAL A 352 -3.42 6.67 -13.49
C VAL A 352 -4.09 6.10 -14.73
N GLU A 353 -5.43 6.08 -14.78
CA GLU A 353 -6.15 5.42 -15.87
C GLU A 353 -5.64 3.98 -16.10
N ASN A 354 -5.51 3.20 -15.04
CA ASN A 354 -4.83 1.90 -15.00
C ASN A 354 -5.74 0.73 -14.58
N ALA A 355 -7.05 0.93 -14.62
CA ALA A 355 -8.08 -0.09 -14.38
C ALA A 355 -9.09 -0.07 -15.54
N TRP A 356 -8.75 -0.71 -16.66
CA TRP A 356 -9.54 -0.62 -17.89
C TRP A 356 -10.65 -1.66 -17.90
N LEU A 357 -11.90 -1.19 -17.87
CA LEU A 357 -13.08 -2.04 -17.88
C LEU A 357 -13.60 -2.23 -19.31
N TYR A 358 -13.96 -3.47 -19.61
CA TYR A 358 -14.59 -3.91 -20.84
C TYR A 358 -15.85 -4.70 -20.50
N LEU A 359 -16.98 -4.27 -21.04
CA LEU A 359 -18.25 -4.96 -20.83
C LEU A 359 -18.50 -6.00 -21.91
N ASN A 360 -19.01 -7.16 -21.54
CA ASN A 360 -19.46 -8.19 -22.45
C ASN A 360 -20.86 -7.85 -22.98
N THR A 361 -20.87 -7.19 -24.14
CA THR A 361 -22.08 -6.81 -24.87
C THR A 361 -22.67 -7.94 -25.72
N GLY A 362 -22.09 -9.14 -25.64
CA GLY A 362 -22.47 -10.32 -26.40
C GLY A 362 -23.47 -11.19 -25.65
N THR A 363 -23.15 -12.48 -25.56
CA THR A 363 -23.91 -13.46 -24.77
C THR A 363 -22.92 -14.39 -24.06
N SER A 364 -23.38 -15.16 -23.08
CA SER A 364 -22.55 -16.16 -22.39
C SER A 364 -22.02 -17.28 -23.29
N THR A 365 -22.57 -17.42 -24.51
CA THR A 365 -22.15 -18.43 -25.51
C THR A 365 -21.57 -17.80 -26.77
N ASN A 366 -21.30 -16.50 -26.74
CA ASN A 366 -20.60 -15.76 -27.79
C ASN A 366 -20.22 -14.39 -27.21
N PRO A 367 -19.16 -14.33 -26.39
CA PRO A 367 -18.76 -13.12 -25.68
C PRO A 367 -18.30 -12.04 -26.68
N VAL A 368 -18.65 -10.78 -26.40
CA VAL A 368 -18.21 -9.61 -27.21
C VAL A 368 -17.82 -8.48 -26.28
N PHE A 369 -16.53 -8.33 -26.06
CA PHE A 369 -15.99 -7.33 -25.14
C PHE A 369 -15.89 -5.95 -25.80
N THR A 370 -16.56 -4.96 -25.22
CA THR A 370 -16.58 -3.57 -25.65
C THR A 370 -15.98 -2.68 -24.56
N PHE A 371 -15.06 -1.79 -24.94
CA PHE A 371 -14.38 -0.89 -24.02
C PHE A 371 -15.38 0.06 -23.36
N ASN A 372 -15.30 0.19 -22.04
CA ASN A 372 -16.13 1.09 -21.25
C ASN A 372 -15.33 2.30 -20.76
N ARG A 373 -14.23 2.07 -20.01
CA ARG A 373 -13.46 3.12 -19.33
C ARG A 373 -12.08 2.65 -18.89
N LYS A 374 -11.23 3.57 -18.39
CA LYS A 374 -9.84 3.28 -17.94
C LYS A 374 -9.60 3.38 -16.44
N ASP A 375 -10.57 3.90 -15.72
CA ASP A 375 -10.53 4.35 -14.34
C ASP A 375 -11.61 3.65 -13.50
N PHE A 376 -11.80 2.35 -13.75
CA PHE A 376 -12.75 1.54 -12.98
C PHE A 376 -12.35 1.54 -11.50
N LEU A 377 -13.30 1.87 -10.63
CA LEU A 377 -13.14 2.21 -9.20
C LEU A 377 -12.25 3.44 -8.92
N SER A 378 -11.06 3.55 -9.51
CA SER A 378 -10.11 4.64 -9.22
C SER A 378 -10.63 6.04 -9.55
N ARG A 379 -11.63 6.17 -10.43
CA ARG A 379 -12.30 7.47 -10.69
C ARG A 379 -12.85 8.16 -9.45
N GLN A 380 -13.22 7.41 -8.42
CA GLN A 380 -13.80 7.92 -7.18
C GLN A 380 -12.74 8.16 -6.10
N MET A 381 -11.47 7.92 -6.43
CA MET A 381 -10.32 8.13 -5.55
C MET A 381 -9.61 9.42 -5.92
N ILE A 382 -8.88 9.98 -4.97
CA ILE A 382 -7.74 10.84 -5.28
C ILE A 382 -6.62 9.92 -5.78
N ASP A 383 -6.10 10.21 -6.97
CA ASP A 383 -4.98 9.50 -7.57
C ASP A 383 -4.20 10.45 -8.48
N HIS A 384 -3.01 10.87 -8.03
CA HIS A 384 -2.16 11.82 -8.73
C HIS A 384 -0.86 11.19 -9.21
N GLY A 385 -0.93 9.93 -9.62
CA GLY A 385 0.24 9.18 -10.06
C GLY A 385 1.19 8.88 -8.91
N THR A 386 2.32 8.28 -9.23
CA THR A 386 3.12 7.54 -8.24
C THR A 386 3.62 8.42 -7.08
N GLY A 387 3.43 7.94 -5.86
CA GLY A 387 4.08 8.44 -4.64
C GLY A 387 3.67 9.85 -4.23
N SER A 388 2.44 10.00 -3.74
CA SER A 388 1.87 11.26 -3.26
C SER A 388 2.52 11.77 -1.98
N TYR A 389 2.68 13.09 -1.90
CA TYR A 389 3.37 13.82 -0.83
C TYR A 389 2.55 15.06 -0.44
N PRO A 390 1.53 14.91 0.42
CA PRO A 390 0.64 16.00 0.81
C PRO A 390 1.30 16.99 1.78
N LYS A 391 0.90 18.25 1.69
CA LYS A 391 1.19 19.33 2.65
C LYS A 391 -0.05 20.21 2.84
N PHE A 392 -0.37 20.53 4.10
CA PHE A 392 -1.37 21.53 4.43
C PHE A 392 -0.80 22.95 4.29
N ILE A 393 -1.48 23.82 3.56
CA ILE A 393 -1.04 25.20 3.33
C ILE A 393 -2.23 26.07 2.93
N ASP A 394 -2.28 27.31 3.39
CA ASP A 394 -3.28 28.29 2.95
C ASP A 394 -2.78 28.93 1.64
N VAL A 395 -3.25 28.40 0.50
CA VAL A 395 -2.76 28.76 -0.85
C VAL A 395 -3.34 30.08 -1.31
N ASP A 396 -4.63 30.33 -1.05
CA ASP A 396 -5.32 31.52 -1.55
C ASP A 396 -5.53 32.62 -0.50
N LYS A 397 -5.01 32.41 0.71
CA LYS A 397 -5.00 33.35 1.83
C LYS A 397 -6.39 33.69 2.35
N ASP A 398 -7.33 32.76 2.23
CA ASP A 398 -8.68 32.91 2.79
C ASP A 398 -8.77 32.47 4.28
N GLY A 399 -7.66 31.97 4.84
CA GLY A 399 -7.55 31.54 6.23
C GLY A 399 -7.91 30.08 6.46
N LEU A 400 -8.28 29.33 5.43
CA LEU A 400 -8.45 27.88 5.47
C LEU A 400 -7.18 27.17 5.00
N LYS A 401 -6.89 26.01 5.61
CA LYS A 401 -5.82 25.15 5.12
C LYS A 401 -6.32 24.35 3.93
N ASP A 402 -5.64 24.50 2.81
CA ASP A 402 -5.78 23.70 1.61
C ASP A 402 -4.78 22.54 1.60
N VAL A 403 -4.88 21.66 0.61
CA VAL A 403 -3.92 20.58 0.40
C VAL A 403 -3.20 20.76 -0.94
N LEU A 404 -1.87 20.86 -0.88
CA LEU A 404 -1.00 20.68 -2.03
C LEU A 404 -0.39 19.28 -1.99
N VAL A 405 -0.33 18.60 -3.13
CA VAL A 405 0.19 17.23 -3.23
C VAL A 405 1.29 17.19 -4.28
N GLY A 406 2.53 17.06 -3.82
CA GLY A 406 3.62 16.70 -4.71
C GLY A 406 3.63 15.19 -4.98
N ASN A 407 4.35 14.74 -6.00
CA ASN A 407 4.41 13.31 -6.32
C ASN A 407 5.80 12.87 -6.82
N THR A 408 6.04 11.56 -6.82
CA THR A 408 7.18 10.96 -7.53
C THR A 408 7.05 11.20 -9.04
N GLY A 409 5.82 11.15 -9.55
CA GLY A 409 5.44 11.67 -10.86
C GLY A 409 4.40 10.82 -11.58
N PHE A 410 3.83 11.38 -12.64
CA PHE A 410 2.90 10.72 -13.55
C PHE A 410 3.64 9.99 -14.67
N PHE A 411 3.17 8.79 -15.01
CA PHE A 411 3.73 8.01 -16.11
C PHE A 411 3.65 8.80 -17.42
N GLN A 412 4.77 8.92 -18.13
CA GLN A 412 4.81 9.54 -19.45
C GLN A 412 4.99 8.50 -20.55
N ASN A 413 6.01 7.65 -20.42
CA ASN A 413 6.27 6.56 -21.34
C ASN A 413 7.20 5.51 -20.70
N TYR A 414 7.23 4.35 -21.34
CA TYR A 414 8.15 3.28 -21.03
C TYR A 414 9.06 3.01 -22.22
N ASN A 415 10.37 3.08 -22.02
CA ASN A 415 11.36 2.68 -23.02
C ASN A 415 11.73 1.21 -22.81
N SER A 416 11.15 0.33 -23.63
CA SER A 416 11.38 -1.12 -23.58
C SER A 416 12.78 -1.58 -24.02
N LEU A 417 13.61 -0.70 -24.60
CA LEU A 417 15.00 -1.00 -24.92
C LEU A 417 15.95 -0.64 -23.77
N ALA A 418 15.60 0.37 -22.99
CA ALA A 418 16.40 0.85 -21.86
C ALA A 418 15.85 0.41 -20.50
N PHE A 419 14.71 -0.30 -20.49
CA PHE A 419 13.95 -0.70 -19.30
C PHE A 419 13.72 0.47 -18.33
N LYS A 420 13.42 1.64 -18.91
CA LYS A 420 13.32 2.90 -18.18
C LYS A 420 11.93 3.49 -18.35
N THR A 421 11.27 3.72 -17.22
CA THR A 421 10.08 4.56 -17.11
C THR A 421 10.49 6.03 -17.08
N VAL A 422 9.76 6.87 -17.81
CA VAL A 422 9.88 8.32 -17.73
C VAL A 422 8.69 8.85 -16.97
N TRP A 423 9.00 9.62 -15.92
CA TRP A 423 8.01 10.25 -15.04
C TRP A 423 8.05 11.75 -15.21
N LYS A 424 6.92 12.39 -14.90
CA LYS A 424 6.84 13.84 -14.78
C LYS A 424 6.10 14.19 -13.50
N SER A 425 6.80 14.80 -12.55
CA SER A 425 6.16 15.28 -11.34
C SER A 425 5.34 16.54 -11.57
N GLN A 426 4.27 16.68 -10.79
CA GLN A 426 3.39 17.84 -10.77
C GLN A 426 2.97 18.13 -9.32
N LEU A 427 2.34 19.29 -9.12
CA LEU A 427 1.86 19.74 -7.81
C LEU A 427 0.34 19.86 -7.88
N ALA A 428 -0.40 18.89 -7.36
CA ALA A 428 -1.85 18.96 -7.35
C ALA A 428 -2.34 19.95 -6.27
N TYR A 429 -3.48 20.60 -6.53
CA TYR A 429 -4.10 21.55 -5.61
C TYR A 429 -5.57 21.22 -5.35
N PHE A 430 -5.88 21.08 -4.05
CA PHE A 430 -7.21 20.91 -3.50
C PHE A 430 -7.53 22.08 -2.59
N LYS A 431 -8.46 22.93 -3.02
CA LYS A 431 -8.91 24.05 -2.21
C LYS A 431 -9.91 23.57 -1.16
N ASN A 432 -9.74 23.98 0.10
CA ASN A 432 -10.77 23.85 1.11
C ASN A 432 -11.89 24.88 0.86
N THR A 433 -13.08 24.39 0.53
CA THR A 433 -14.30 25.17 0.30
C THR A 433 -15.34 24.97 1.40
N GLY A 434 -14.99 24.18 2.42
CA GLY A 434 -15.78 24.00 3.63
C GLY A 434 -15.54 25.13 4.61
N ASP A 435 -15.37 24.76 5.88
CA ASP A 435 -14.91 25.67 6.92
C ASP A 435 -13.72 25.06 7.68
N SER A 436 -13.19 25.79 8.66
CA SER A 436 -12.00 25.39 9.44
C SER A 436 -12.26 24.23 10.40
N ILE A 437 -13.36 23.51 10.23
CA ILE A 437 -13.88 22.49 11.12
C ILE A 437 -14.43 21.30 10.33
N HIS A 438 -15.18 21.57 9.28
CA HIS A 438 -15.76 20.59 8.38
C HIS A 438 -15.12 20.86 7.03
N PRO A 439 -13.84 20.48 6.86
CA PRO A 439 -13.16 20.70 5.61
C PRO A 439 -13.90 19.97 4.51
N LYS A 440 -13.96 20.63 3.36
CA LYS A 440 -14.46 20.07 2.11
C LYS A 440 -13.50 20.52 1.04
N PHE A 441 -13.03 19.60 0.20
CA PHE A 441 -12.01 19.92 -0.78
C PHE A 441 -12.56 19.92 -2.20
N ASP A 442 -12.36 21.01 -2.93
CA ASP A 442 -12.59 21.06 -4.37
C ASP A 442 -11.24 20.87 -5.07
N PHE A 443 -11.15 19.87 -5.95
CA PHE A 443 -10.00 19.69 -6.84
C PHE A 443 -9.94 20.85 -7.84
N ILE A 444 -8.78 21.52 -7.89
CA ILE A 444 -8.54 22.66 -8.76
C ILE A 444 -7.72 22.26 -9.99
N THR A 445 -6.60 21.56 -9.78
CA THR A 445 -5.70 21.14 -10.86
C THR A 445 -4.68 20.09 -10.39
N ASP A 446 -4.18 19.26 -11.30
CA ASP A 446 -3.04 18.36 -11.07
C ASP A 446 -1.68 19.07 -11.13
N ASP A 447 -1.63 20.29 -11.68
CA ASP A 447 -0.38 21.00 -11.97
C ASP A 447 -0.48 22.50 -11.63
N PHE A 448 -0.63 22.76 -10.34
CA PHE A 448 -0.68 24.10 -9.76
C PHE A 448 0.53 24.92 -10.21
N GLU A 449 0.30 26.16 -10.65
CA GLU A 449 1.30 27.05 -11.23
C GLU A 449 2.13 26.44 -12.39
N ASN A 450 1.62 25.38 -13.04
CA ASN A 450 2.29 24.68 -14.14
C ASN A 450 3.72 24.23 -13.76
N ILE A 451 3.94 23.83 -12.51
CA ILE A 451 5.24 23.40 -11.98
C ILE A 451 5.82 22.22 -12.79
N GLY A 452 4.95 21.35 -13.31
CA GLY A 452 5.33 20.21 -14.14
C GLY A 452 6.11 20.61 -15.39
N GLN A 453 5.98 21.83 -15.91
CA GLN A 453 6.75 22.30 -17.07
C GLN A 453 8.28 22.18 -16.90
N HIS A 454 8.75 22.09 -15.66
CA HIS A 454 10.16 21.96 -15.31
C HIS A 454 10.71 20.53 -15.43
N ASN A 455 9.88 19.55 -15.80
CA ASN A 455 10.28 18.16 -16.08
C ASN A 455 11.11 17.51 -14.96
N MET A 456 10.67 17.70 -13.71
CA MET A 456 11.28 17.07 -12.56
C MET A 456 10.80 15.62 -12.41
N GLU A 457 11.67 14.77 -11.86
CA GLU A 457 11.32 13.44 -11.35
C GLU A 457 11.43 13.51 -9.82
N GLY A 458 10.31 13.32 -9.12
CA GLY A 458 10.14 13.68 -7.72
C GLY A 458 9.87 15.19 -7.53
N LEU A 459 8.76 15.48 -6.85
CA LEU A 459 8.44 16.78 -6.30
C LEU A 459 8.01 16.57 -4.84
N TYR A 460 8.97 16.66 -3.93
CA TYR A 460 8.73 16.56 -2.49
C TYR A 460 8.81 17.97 -1.89
N PRO A 461 7.66 18.67 -1.73
CA PRO A 461 7.64 20.06 -1.33
C PRO A 461 7.92 20.25 0.17
N ALA A 462 8.70 21.28 0.49
CA ALA A 462 8.83 21.89 1.81
C ALA A 462 8.62 23.39 1.68
N PHE A 463 7.85 23.98 2.59
CA PHE A 463 7.49 25.39 2.55
C PHE A 463 8.08 26.16 3.72
N GLY A 464 8.53 27.38 3.47
CA GLY A 464 9.14 28.26 4.47
C GLY A 464 9.49 29.62 3.88
N ASP A 465 9.61 30.65 4.71
CA ASP A 465 10.06 31.98 4.27
C ASP A 465 11.57 31.95 4.04
N LEU A 466 12.01 31.95 2.78
CA LEU A 466 13.41 31.81 2.39
C LEU A 466 14.03 33.11 1.87
N ASP A 467 13.29 34.22 1.88
CA ASP A 467 13.84 35.54 1.59
C ASP A 467 13.46 36.65 2.59
N GLY A 468 12.78 36.28 3.67
CA GLY A 468 12.50 37.12 4.83
C GLY A 468 11.41 38.15 4.59
N ASP A 469 10.55 37.92 3.59
CA ASP A 469 9.47 38.84 3.23
C ASP A 469 8.11 38.51 3.89
N GLY A 470 8.06 37.41 4.64
CA GLY A 470 6.91 36.98 5.43
C GLY A 470 5.90 36.13 4.67
N ASP A 471 6.23 35.68 3.47
CA ASP A 471 5.43 34.68 2.74
C ASP A 471 6.14 33.31 2.64
N LEU A 472 5.45 32.29 2.13
CA LEU A 472 5.99 30.94 2.06
C LEU A 472 6.51 30.63 0.66
N ASP A 473 7.82 30.44 0.57
CA ASP A 473 8.50 29.86 -0.59
C ASP A 473 8.43 28.33 -0.59
N MET A 474 8.93 27.69 -1.67
CA MET A 474 8.97 26.23 -1.78
C MET A 474 10.36 25.72 -2.18
N LEU A 475 10.89 24.79 -1.38
CA LEU A 475 11.89 23.84 -1.84
C LEU A 475 11.22 22.58 -2.36
N ALA A 476 11.67 22.05 -3.50
CA ALA A 476 11.18 20.82 -4.06
C ALA A 476 12.33 19.81 -4.20
N GLY A 477 12.33 18.80 -3.34
CA GLY A 477 13.26 17.68 -3.42
C GLY A 477 12.93 16.74 -4.59
N LYS A 478 13.96 16.15 -5.18
CA LYS A 478 13.85 15.25 -6.35
C LYS A 478 14.34 13.84 -6.05
N ILE A 479 13.96 12.88 -6.89
CA ILE A 479 14.43 11.49 -6.73
C ILE A 479 15.94 11.32 -6.94
N ASN A 480 16.59 12.25 -7.66
CA ASN A 480 18.01 12.21 -7.96
C ASN A 480 18.90 12.88 -6.88
N GLY A 481 18.31 13.40 -5.81
CA GLY A 481 19.02 14.10 -4.73
C GLY A 481 19.27 15.59 -4.95
N GLU A 482 18.75 16.17 -6.05
CA GLU A 482 18.74 17.61 -6.27
C GLU A 482 17.52 18.25 -5.59
N VAL A 483 17.63 19.56 -5.32
CA VAL A 483 16.55 20.39 -4.81
C VAL A 483 16.36 21.57 -5.74
N ALA A 484 15.12 21.83 -6.13
CA ALA A 484 14.74 23.05 -6.82
C ALA A 484 14.19 24.08 -5.81
N PHE A 485 14.41 25.36 -6.08
CA PHE A 485 13.89 26.48 -5.30
C PHE A 485 12.91 27.30 -6.12
N PHE A 486 11.70 27.43 -5.61
CA PHE A 486 10.63 28.27 -6.14
C PHE A 486 10.34 29.38 -5.16
N ARG A 487 10.40 30.62 -5.65
CA ARG A 487 10.02 31.80 -4.89
C ARG A 487 8.54 32.07 -5.05
N ASN A 488 7.84 32.35 -3.97
CA ASN A 488 6.53 32.97 -4.04
C ASN A 488 6.71 34.47 -4.33
N THR A 489 6.04 34.93 -5.39
CA THR A 489 6.17 36.30 -5.90
C THR A 489 4.92 37.13 -5.69
N SER A 490 3.93 36.54 -5.02
CA SER A 490 2.68 37.21 -4.67
C SER A 490 2.91 38.15 -3.47
N PRO A 491 2.21 39.30 -3.39
CA PRO A 491 2.28 40.13 -2.19
C PRO A 491 1.76 39.36 -0.97
N VAL A 492 2.40 39.55 0.19
CA VAL A 492 1.96 38.97 1.48
C VAL A 492 0.43 39.09 1.65
N GLY A 493 -0.21 37.95 1.90
CA GLY A 493 -1.68 37.85 2.04
C GLY A 493 -2.45 37.74 0.72
N SER A 494 -1.77 37.54 -0.41
CA SER A 494 -2.38 37.22 -1.71
C SER A 494 -2.19 35.73 -2.05
N PRO A 495 -3.00 35.18 -2.98
CA PRO A 495 -2.81 33.81 -3.45
C PRO A 495 -1.39 33.57 -3.97
N ILE A 496 -0.81 32.44 -3.57
CA ILE A 496 0.57 32.06 -3.88
C ILE A 496 0.80 32.00 -5.39
N GLN A 497 1.94 32.53 -5.83
CA GLN A 497 2.41 32.45 -7.21
C GLN A 497 3.89 32.08 -7.26
N PHE A 498 4.20 30.88 -7.74
CA PHE A 498 5.57 30.38 -7.75
C PHE A 498 6.32 30.75 -9.03
N THR A 499 7.56 31.19 -8.86
CA THR A 499 8.55 31.33 -9.93
C THR A 499 9.77 30.48 -9.61
N LEU A 500 10.20 29.63 -10.55
CA LEU A 500 11.44 28.88 -10.39
C LEU A 500 12.65 29.84 -10.35
N VAL A 501 13.36 29.84 -9.23
CA VAL A 501 14.60 30.61 -9.04
C VAL A 501 15.80 29.79 -9.50
N ASP A 502 15.90 28.54 -9.03
CA ASP A 502 16.97 27.63 -9.41
C ASP A 502 16.47 26.18 -9.43
N SER A 503 16.64 25.52 -10.58
CA SER A 503 16.27 24.11 -10.76
C SER A 503 17.17 23.13 -10.01
N SER A 504 18.37 23.54 -9.60
CA SER A 504 19.36 22.70 -8.92
C SER A 504 20.04 23.50 -7.80
N PHE A 505 19.21 24.22 -7.03
CA PHE A 505 19.63 25.07 -5.92
C PHE A 505 20.59 24.38 -4.97
N MET A 506 20.35 23.10 -4.69
CA MET A 506 21.28 22.23 -3.99
C MET A 506 21.37 20.87 -4.67
N LYS A 507 22.52 20.21 -4.54
CA LYS A 507 22.71 18.81 -4.98
C LYS A 507 23.40 18.00 -3.90
N ILE A 508 22.69 17.01 -3.37
CA ILE A 508 23.22 16.08 -2.38
C ILE A 508 23.77 14.85 -3.11
N GLN A 509 25.08 14.65 -3.01
CA GLN A 509 25.73 13.51 -3.65
C GLN A 509 25.35 12.20 -2.94
N GLY A 510 24.79 11.25 -3.69
CA GLY A 510 24.58 9.87 -3.23
C GLY A 510 23.30 9.60 -2.44
N SER A 511 22.37 10.55 -2.34
CA SER A 511 21.07 10.35 -1.68
C SER A 511 19.91 10.52 -2.69
N PRO A 512 19.43 9.44 -3.33
CA PRO A 512 18.19 9.49 -4.08
C PRO A 512 16.99 9.60 -3.12
N PHE A 513 15.86 10.11 -3.61
CA PHE A 513 14.65 10.39 -2.81
C PHE A 513 14.91 11.38 -1.66
N PHE A 514 15.18 12.64 -2.01
CA PHE A 514 15.40 13.70 -1.03
C PHE A 514 14.07 14.35 -0.61
N THR A 515 13.67 14.17 0.64
CA THR A 515 12.42 14.70 1.20
C THR A 515 12.74 15.79 2.23
N PRO A 516 12.86 17.07 1.79
CA PRO A 516 13.21 18.16 2.68
C PRO A 516 12.07 18.46 3.66
N GLU A 517 12.45 19.00 4.81
CA GLU A 517 11.60 19.73 5.75
C GLU A 517 12.41 20.92 6.26
N LEU A 518 11.80 22.09 6.35
CA LEU A 518 12.46 23.33 6.77
C LEU A 518 12.23 23.60 8.25
N TYR A 519 13.29 23.90 9.00
CA TYR A 519 13.22 24.19 10.43
C TYR A 519 14.47 24.93 10.93
N ASP A 520 14.34 25.89 11.84
CA ASP A 520 15.48 26.54 12.52
C ASP A 520 16.01 25.61 13.62
N LEU A 521 16.98 24.75 13.28
CA LEU A 521 17.43 23.69 14.19
C LEU A 521 18.43 24.22 15.23
N ASP A 522 19.28 25.17 14.85
CA ASP A 522 20.32 25.72 15.71
C ASP A 522 19.92 27.01 16.46
N GLN A 523 18.71 27.51 16.21
CA GLN A 523 18.06 28.65 16.86
C GLN A 523 18.75 29.98 16.57
N ASP A 524 19.32 30.13 15.37
CA ASP A 524 19.96 31.37 14.94
C ASP A 524 19.00 32.33 14.21
N GLY A 525 17.77 31.89 13.95
CA GLY A 525 16.69 32.68 13.36
C GLY A 525 16.57 32.54 11.84
N ASP A 526 17.28 31.60 11.22
CA ASP A 526 17.06 31.20 9.84
C ASP A 526 16.68 29.72 9.67
N LEU A 527 16.11 29.36 8.52
CA LEU A 527 15.59 28.01 8.30
C LEU A 527 16.69 27.11 7.75
N ASP A 528 16.87 25.95 8.39
CA ASP A 528 17.71 24.85 7.94
C ASP A 528 16.93 23.77 7.17
N ILE A 529 17.65 22.80 6.59
CA ILE A 529 17.04 21.61 5.98
C ILE A 529 17.28 20.36 6.83
N LEU A 530 16.19 19.71 7.21
CA LEU A 530 16.17 18.30 7.60
C LEU A 530 15.74 17.48 6.39
N ALA A 531 16.42 16.37 6.11
CA ALA A 531 16.07 15.54 4.96
C ALA A 531 16.04 14.06 5.27
N GLY A 532 14.94 13.41 4.90
CA GLY A 532 14.86 11.95 4.82
C GLY A 532 15.73 11.44 3.67
N ASN A 533 16.41 10.31 3.89
CA ASN A 533 17.30 9.71 2.88
C ASN A 533 16.95 8.25 2.63
N ASN A 534 17.37 7.71 1.48
CA ASN A 534 17.16 6.31 1.11
C ASN A 534 17.91 5.28 1.99
N ASN A 535 18.74 5.73 2.92
CA ASN A 535 19.48 4.88 3.84
C ASN A 535 18.74 4.63 5.16
N GLY A 536 17.52 5.17 5.31
CA GLY A 536 16.74 5.02 6.53
C GLY A 536 16.98 6.12 7.55
N SER A 537 17.81 7.13 7.30
CA SER A 537 18.15 8.14 8.29
C SER A 537 17.82 9.56 7.85
N ILE A 538 17.83 10.46 8.83
CA ILE A 538 17.65 11.89 8.64
C ILE A 538 19.02 12.57 8.64
N ASN A 539 19.24 13.45 7.68
CA ASN A 539 20.42 14.31 7.63
C ASN A 539 20.03 15.76 7.85
N TYR A 540 20.93 16.51 8.48
CA TYR A 540 20.82 17.93 8.73
C TYR A 540 21.79 18.71 7.83
N TYR A 541 21.30 19.79 7.23
CA TYR A 541 22.07 20.75 6.44
C TYR A 541 21.79 22.16 6.96
N GLU A 542 22.79 22.72 7.63
CA GLU A 542 22.77 24.09 8.16
C GLU A 542 22.69 25.11 7.02
N ASN A 543 21.88 26.13 7.22
CA ASN A 543 21.92 27.35 6.46
C ASN A 543 23.00 28.27 7.05
N ILE A 544 24.14 28.38 6.36
CA ILE A 544 25.23 29.27 6.78
C ILE A 544 25.08 30.71 6.27
N GLY A 545 23.89 31.04 5.74
CA GLY A 545 23.56 32.30 5.10
C GLY A 545 22.86 33.26 6.06
N SER A 546 21.64 33.63 5.69
CA SER A 546 20.72 34.40 6.52
C SER A 546 19.29 34.06 6.12
N SER A 547 18.31 34.38 6.96
CA SER A 547 16.88 34.21 6.65
C SER A 547 16.44 34.85 5.33
N SER A 548 17.09 35.94 4.91
CA SER A 548 16.77 36.63 3.65
C SER A 548 17.56 36.16 2.41
N ASN A 549 18.57 35.31 2.61
CA ASN A 549 19.44 34.81 1.55
C ASN A 549 20.09 33.50 2.01
N PRO A 550 19.37 32.38 1.96
CA PRO A 550 19.83 31.12 2.49
C PRO A 550 21.00 30.57 1.67
N GLN A 551 21.96 29.99 2.38
CA GLN A 551 23.12 29.30 1.82
C GLN A 551 23.30 27.96 2.54
N PHE A 552 22.62 26.93 2.06
CA PHE A 552 22.73 25.60 2.66
C PHE A 552 24.08 24.94 2.38
N GLN A 553 24.63 24.27 3.39
CA GLN A 553 25.84 23.48 3.20
C GLN A 553 25.59 22.34 2.18
N SER A 554 26.47 22.23 1.19
CA SER A 554 26.41 21.12 0.21
C SER A 554 26.82 19.76 0.80
N SER A 555 27.54 19.78 1.92
CA SER A 555 27.89 18.60 2.70
C SER A 555 26.98 18.48 3.91
N VAL A 556 26.65 17.26 4.30
CA VAL A 556 25.86 16.99 5.51
C VAL A 556 26.54 17.59 6.73
N THR A 557 25.85 18.48 7.45
CA THR A 557 26.32 19.06 8.71
C THR A 557 26.29 18.03 9.83
N GLN A 558 25.19 17.27 9.93
CA GLN A 558 25.06 16.12 10.82
C GLN A 558 24.33 14.95 10.15
N GLN A 559 24.98 13.79 10.15
CA GLN A 559 24.37 12.53 9.70
C GLN A 559 23.60 11.86 10.82
N ASN A 560 22.52 11.15 10.45
CA ASN A 560 21.70 10.37 11.39
C ASN A 560 21.20 11.23 12.56
N LEU A 561 20.61 12.39 12.24
CA LEU A 561 20.07 13.32 13.21
C LEU A 561 19.12 12.59 14.17
N GLY A 562 19.31 12.80 15.47
CA GLY A 562 18.50 12.18 16.52
C GLY A 562 18.55 10.65 16.57
N GLY A 563 19.52 10.00 15.92
CA GLY A 563 19.61 8.54 15.89
C GLY A 563 18.46 7.86 15.14
N VAL A 564 17.71 8.61 14.30
CA VAL A 564 16.61 8.07 13.50
C VAL A 564 17.14 7.12 12.44
N PHE A 565 16.64 5.88 12.43
CA PHE A 565 17.04 4.86 11.47
C PHE A 565 15.93 3.82 11.21
N HIS A 566 15.32 3.84 10.01
CA HIS A 566 14.32 2.86 9.56
C HIS A 566 14.68 2.30 8.19
N LYS A 567 15.46 1.22 8.18
CA LYS A 567 15.84 0.52 6.95
C LYS A 567 16.07 -0.96 7.21
N ARG A 568 15.52 -1.79 6.31
CA ARG A 568 15.85 -3.21 6.24
C ARG A 568 17.13 -3.43 5.42
N PRO A 569 18.00 -4.38 5.80
CA PRO A 569 19.08 -4.81 4.92
C PRO A 569 18.53 -5.21 3.54
N ALA A 570 19.17 -4.70 2.47
CA ALA A 570 18.82 -4.90 1.06
C ALA A 570 17.57 -4.18 0.51
N TYR A 571 16.86 -3.38 1.30
CA TYR A 571 15.73 -2.56 0.82
C TYR A 571 16.01 -1.06 0.97
N PRO A 572 15.42 -0.17 0.14
CA PRO A 572 15.48 1.26 0.36
C PRO A 572 14.85 1.65 1.70
N GLY A 573 15.46 2.60 2.41
CA GLY A 573 14.94 3.16 3.65
C GLY A 573 14.40 4.58 3.45
N ASN A 574 13.70 4.85 2.34
CA ASN A 574 13.21 6.20 2.06
C ASN A 574 12.35 6.68 3.23
N LEU A 575 12.67 7.86 3.75
CA LEU A 575 11.89 8.53 4.80
C LEU A 575 11.20 9.74 4.23
N ALA A 576 10.00 10.04 4.72
CA ALA A 576 9.34 11.33 4.58
C ALA A 576 9.20 11.96 5.97
N LEU A 577 9.29 13.29 6.03
CA LEU A 577 9.36 14.04 7.27
C LEU A 577 8.27 15.10 7.29
N SER A 578 7.72 15.35 8.47
CA SER A 578 6.91 16.53 8.73
C SER A 578 7.17 16.97 10.16
N ILE A 579 7.30 18.27 10.38
CA ILE A 579 7.27 18.84 11.72
C ILE A 579 5.88 19.41 11.91
N ILE A 580 5.16 18.88 12.89
CA ILE A 580 3.78 19.28 13.15
C ILE A 580 3.62 19.63 14.63
N PRO A 581 2.73 20.57 14.98
CA PRO A 581 2.19 20.64 16.33
C PRO A 581 1.67 19.25 16.71
N TYR A 582 1.94 18.75 17.92
CA TYR A 582 1.40 17.47 18.39
C TYR A 582 0.76 17.64 19.76
N PRO A 583 -0.42 17.05 20.01
CA PRO A 583 -1.30 17.41 21.11
C PRO A 583 -0.94 16.56 22.33
N THR A 584 0.26 16.79 22.85
CA THR A 584 0.72 16.26 24.13
C THR A 584 0.53 17.30 25.22
N VAL A 585 0.67 16.91 26.49
CA VAL A 585 0.51 17.77 27.69
C VAL A 585 1.33 19.08 27.63
N ASN A 586 2.35 19.16 26.76
CA ASN A 586 3.22 20.32 26.59
C ASN A 586 3.07 21.05 25.24
N SER A 587 2.15 20.64 24.37
CA SER A 587 1.83 21.28 23.06
C SER A 587 3.05 21.70 22.23
N SER A 588 4.13 20.91 22.25
CA SER A 588 5.35 21.18 21.48
C SER A 588 5.38 20.42 20.17
N GLU A 589 6.03 21.01 19.17
CA GLU A 589 6.25 20.39 17.86
C GLU A 589 6.88 18.99 17.99
N LYS A 590 6.51 18.10 17.07
CA LYS A 590 7.07 16.76 16.97
C LYS A 590 7.55 16.50 15.56
N LEU A 591 8.56 15.65 15.49
CA LEU A 591 9.10 15.15 14.24
C LEU A 591 8.36 13.85 13.90
N ILE A 592 7.56 13.93 12.85
CA ILE A 592 6.90 12.80 12.23
C ILE A 592 7.83 12.24 11.17
N VAL A 593 8.10 10.94 11.27
CA VAL A 593 8.94 10.21 10.31
C VAL A 593 8.11 9.08 9.75
N SER A 594 7.77 9.20 8.47
CA SER A 594 7.11 8.13 7.72
C SER A 594 8.18 7.33 6.98
N SER A 595 8.12 6.01 7.11
CA SER A 595 9.04 5.06 6.51
C SER A 595 8.40 4.36 5.33
N TYR A 596 9.21 4.03 4.33
CA TYR A 596 8.78 3.25 3.17
C TYR A 596 8.20 1.87 3.52
N GLU A 597 8.66 1.21 4.61
CA GLU A 597 8.23 -0.15 4.98
C GLU A 597 7.67 -0.27 6.41
N TYR A 598 8.04 0.65 7.31
CA TYR A 598 7.85 0.49 8.75
C TYR A 598 6.73 1.36 9.33
N GLY A 599 5.90 1.98 8.48
CA GLY A 599 4.82 2.86 8.91
C GLY A 599 5.32 4.24 9.35
N VAL A 600 4.70 4.80 10.38
CA VAL A 600 4.87 6.18 10.83
C VAL A 600 5.33 6.20 12.28
N PHE A 601 6.30 7.07 12.59
CA PHE A 601 6.89 7.24 13.91
C PHE A 601 6.84 8.70 14.35
N VAL A 602 6.54 8.94 15.62
CA VAL A 602 6.55 10.27 16.24
C VAL A 602 7.69 10.34 17.23
N TYR A 603 8.57 11.31 17.03
CA TYR A 603 9.73 11.54 17.88
C TYR A 603 9.53 12.75 18.80
N ASP A 604 10.02 12.66 20.04
CA ASP A 604 10.15 13.84 20.92
C ASP A 604 11.30 14.71 20.43
N PHE A 605 10.96 15.52 19.44
CA PHE A 605 11.89 16.37 18.72
C PHE A 605 12.52 17.41 19.64
N LEU A 606 13.81 17.70 19.42
CA LEU A 606 14.65 18.59 20.24
C LEU A 606 14.85 18.18 21.71
N ASN A 607 14.36 17.01 22.13
CA ASN A 607 14.55 16.46 23.47
C ASN A 607 15.35 15.15 23.43
N PRO A 608 16.64 15.18 23.02
CA PRO A 608 17.43 13.97 22.91
C PRO A 608 17.66 13.30 24.27
N ASP A 609 17.71 11.97 24.26
CA ASP A 609 18.10 11.17 25.42
C ASP A 609 19.58 11.34 25.77
N THR A 610 20.02 10.69 26.84
CA THR A 610 21.44 10.73 27.29
C THR A 610 22.45 10.21 26.25
N SER A 611 21.99 9.53 25.19
CA SER A 611 22.80 9.03 24.09
C SER A 611 22.75 9.94 22.85
N GLY A 612 22.00 11.06 22.91
CA GLY A 612 21.82 11.99 21.81
C GLY A 612 20.70 11.62 20.82
N ASN A 613 19.89 10.61 21.14
CA ASN A 613 18.84 10.12 20.24
C ASN A 613 17.49 10.75 20.58
N TYR A 614 16.68 11.10 19.58
CA TYR A 614 15.30 11.49 19.80
C TYR A 614 14.48 10.26 20.23
N PRO A 615 13.80 10.31 21.39
CA PRO A 615 12.93 9.21 21.81
C PRO A 615 11.71 9.07 20.88
N VAL A 616 11.35 7.83 20.52
CA VAL A 616 10.05 7.54 19.89
C VAL A 616 8.96 7.60 20.97
N ILE A 617 8.03 8.54 20.82
CA ILE A 617 6.90 8.68 21.75
C ILE A 617 5.66 7.96 21.26
N ASP A 618 5.49 7.82 19.94
CA ASP A 618 4.32 7.21 19.33
C ASP A 618 4.66 6.61 17.95
N SER A 619 3.81 5.72 17.44
CA SER A 619 3.97 5.09 16.13
C SER A 619 2.69 4.40 15.66
N MET A 620 2.45 4.37 14.37
CA MET A 620 1.39 3.56 13.75
C MET A 620 1.91 2.82 12.52
N MET A 621 1.43 1.59 12.32
CA MET A 621 1.64 0.88 11.07
C MET A 621 0.51 1.24 10.11
N VAL A 622 0.85 1.61 8.89
CA VAL A 622 -0.12 1.80 7.81
C VAL A 622 0.12 0.75 6.74
N LYS A 623 -0.96 0.20 6.16
CA LYS A 623 -0.87 -0.69 5.01
C LYS A 623 -0.56 0.16 3.79
N GLY A 624 0.65 0.05 3.27
CA GLY A 624 1.11 0.81 2.12
C GLY A 624 2.63 0.97 2.14
N ARG A 625 3.17 1.54 1.06
CA ARG A 625 4.60 1.84 0.92
C ARG A 625 4.79 3.31 0.60
N GLN A 626 6.00 3.82 0.83
CA GLN A 626 6.38 5.22 0.58
C GLN A 626 5.37 6.22 1.17
N ILE A 627 5.07 6.03 2.45
CA ILE A 627 4.10 6.86 3.14
C ILE A 627 4.70 8.24 3.36
N ALA A 628 3.96 9.28 3.03
CA ALA A 628 4.30 10.66 3.33
C ALA A 628 3.17 11.28 4.14
N MET A 629 3.35 11.35 5.46
CA MET A 629 2.36 11.94 6.36
C MET A 629 2.66 13.41 6.63
N THR A 630 1.61 14.21 6.63
CA THR A 630 1.58 15.57 7.17
C THR A 630 0.37 15.70 8.09
N GLY A 631 0.33 16.80 8.83
CA GLY A 631 -0.79 17.10 9.70
C GLY A 631 -0.84 18.57 10.03
N ASP A 632 -2.04 19.06 10.29
CA ASP A 632 -2.25 20.40 10.79
C ASP A 632 -3.49 20.40 11.69
N VAL A 633 -3.65 21.46 12.46
CA VAL A 633 -4.87 21.70 13.24
C VAL A 633 -5.94 22.22 12.27
N VAL A 634 -6.66 21.29 11.66
CA VAL A 634 -7.75 21.57 10.72
C VAL A 634 -9.13 21.47 11.42
N THR A 635 -9.19 21.09 12.70
CA THR A 635 -10.43 20.98 13.52
C THR A 635 -10.34 21.41 15.01
N TYR A 636 -11.53 21.58 15.64
CA TYR A 636 -11.98 22.35 16.83
C TYR A 636 -11.20 22.43 18.18
N ALA A 637 -11.67 23.40 19.01
CA ALA A 637 -11.74 23.65 20.48
C ALA A 637 -11.04 22.78 21.54
N ASN A 638 -10.49 21.61 21.21
CA ASN A 638 -9.80 20.66 22.08
C ASN A 638 -8.38 20.31 21.59
N ASP A 639 -7.84 21.05 20.61
CA ASP A 639 -6.49 20.89 20.06
C ASP A 639 -6.23 19.52 19.40
N SER A 640 -7.21 18.92 18.68
CA SER A 640 -6.94 17.72 17.86
C SER A 640 -6.36 18.07 16.49
N ILE A 641 -5.41 17.27 16.01
CA ILE A 641 -4.80 17.42 14.68
C ILE A 641 -5.53 16.51 13.71
N GLU A 642 -5.54 16.89 12.44
CA GLU A 642 -5.93 15.99 11.35
C GLU A 642 -4.69 15.61 10.57
N LEU A 643 -4.60 14.33 10.21
CA LEU A 643 -3.45 13.79 9.51
C LEU A 643 -3.90 13.36 8.12
N ILE A 644 -3.09 13.68 7.12
CA ILE A 644 -3.23 13.10 5.78
C ILE A 644 -1.92 12.41 5.49
N TYR A 645 -2.01 11.20 4.95
CA TYR A 645 -0.84 10.57 4.34
C TYR A 645 -1.07 10.26 2.87
N GLY A 646 -0.04 10.53 2.08
CA GLY A 646 0.05 10.09 0.69
C GLY A 646 0.76 8.75 0.60
N GLU A 647 0.42 8.00 -0.43
CA GLU A 647 0.90 6.63 -0.64
C GLU A 647 1.65 6.49 -1.95
N LYS A 648 2.46 5.42 -2.04
CA LYS A 648 3.15 5.07 -3.29
C LYS A 648 2.19 4.90 -4.47
N THR A 649 0.99 4.42 -4.22
CA THR A 649 -0.10 4.22 -5.19
C THR A 649 -0.76 5.53 -5.65
N GLY A 650 -0.28 6.68 -5.19
CA GLY A 650 -0.67 7.98 -5.71
C GLY A 650 -1.89 8.61 -5.05
N GLY A 651 -2.66 7.86 -4.27
CA GLY A 651 -3.75 8.44 -3.50
C GLY A 651 -3.36 8.95 -2.12
N LEU A 652 -4.38 9.45 -1.44
CA LEU A 652 -4.32 9.98 -0.08
C LEU A 652 -5.26 9.19 0.83
N THR A 653 -4.92 9.14 2.12
CA THR A 653 -5.81 8.67 3.17
C THR A 653 -5.92 9.76 4.26
N TYR A 654 -7.15 10.05 4.70
CA TYR A 654 -7.46 11.05 5.72
C TYR A 654 -7.68 10.40 7.07
N LEU A 655 -7.05 10.93 8.12
CA LEU A 655 -7.12 10.42 9.47
C LEU A 655 -7.56 11.52 10.45
N ALA A 656 -8.52 11.21 11.31
CA ALA A 656 -8.87 12.07 12.44
C ALA A 656 -9.25 11.23 13.66
N LEU A 657 -9.33 11.87 14.83
CA LEU A 657 -9.89 11.22 16.02
C LEU A 657 -11.41 11.03 15.86
N PRO A 658 -11.98 9.91 16.33
CA PRO A 658 -13.41 9.72 16.31
C PRO A 658 -14.12 10.80 17.14
N HIS A 659 -14.90 11.64 16.47
CA HIS A 659 -15.81 12.56 17.13
C HIS A 659 -17.16 11.89 17.31
N THR A 660 -17.76 11.97 18.50
CA THR A 660 -19.19 11.65 18.67
C THR A 660 -20.01 12.68 17.90
N PHE A 661 -20.25 12.45 16.62
CA PHE A 661 -21.12 13.28 15.80
C PHE A 661 -22.57 13.07 16.26
N GLN A 662 -23.13 14.01 17.00
CA GLN A 662 -24.59 14.15 17.10
C GLN A 662 -25.06 14.98 15.92
N ASP A 663 -25.26 14.34 14.77
CA ASP A 663 -26.07 14.95 13.72
C ASP A 663 -27.52 15.06 14.25
N THR A 664 -27.99 16.29 14.48
CA THR A 664 -29.37 16.58 14.88
C THR A 664 -30.22 17.09 13.72
N THR A 665 -29.71 16.98 12.49
CA THR A 665 -30.29 17.62 11.31
C THR A 665 -30.48 16.74 10.08
N SER A 666 -29.88 15.55 10.00
CA SER A 666 -30.24 14.58 8.97
C SER A 666 -31.32 13.61 9.48
N ASN A 667 -32.40 13.50 8.69
CA ASN A 667 -33.36 12.40 8.77
C ASN A 667 -32.86 11.21 7.91
N ASP A 668 -31.54 11.07 7.79
CA ASP A 668 -30.93 10.05 6.95
C ASP A 668 -30.76 8.80 7.81
N THR A 669 -31.71 7.88 7.68
CA THR A 669 -31.59 6.54 8.23
C THR A 669 -30.64 5.75 7.33
N LEU A 670 -29.35 6.02 7.41
CA LEU A 670 -28.35 5.02 7.05
C LEU A 670 -28.46 3.88 8.09
N PRO A 671 -28.43 2.61 7.67
CA PRO A 671 -28.42 1.49 8.60
C PRO A 671 -27.26 1.69 9.59
N ASP A 672 -27.55 1.43 10.86
CA ASP A 672 -26.55 1.26 11.90
C ASP A 672 -25.59 0.15 11.44
N ASP A 673 -24.44 0.55 10.87
CA ASP A 673 -23.38 -0.32 10.33
C ASP A 673 -22.59 -1.00 11.47
N THR A 674 -23.32 -1.38 12.52
CA THR A 674 -22.85 -2.30 13.52
C THR A 674 -22.78 -3.68 12.91
N ILE A 675 -21.57 -4.09 12.56
CA ILE A 675 -21.21 -5.50 12.56
C ILE A 675 -21.69 -6.08 13.91
N PRO A 676 -22.59 -7.08 13.93
CA PRO A 676 -23.08 -7.64 15.19
C PRO A 676 -21.98 -8.48 15.85
N GLY A 677 -21.08 -7.87 16.63
CA GLY A 677 -20.10 -8.63 17.41
C GLY A 677 -18.85 -7.90 17.93
N ASP A 678 -18.48 -6.74 17.39
CA ASP A 678 -17.30 -6.00 17.85
C ASP A 678 -17.48 -4.49 17.68
N THR A 679 -17.58 -3.78 18.80
CA THR A 679 -17.80 -2.33 18.83
C THR A 679 -16.50 -1.54 18.94
N THR A 680 -15.36 -2.04 18.46
CA THR A 680 -14.08 -1.33 18.70
C THR A 680 -13.22 -0.97 17.50
N ASP A 681 -13.47 -1.44 16.27
CA ASP A 681 -12.75 -0.91 15.10
C ASP A 681 -13.47 -1.25 13.78
N THR A 682 -13.92 -0.23 13.05
CA THR A 682 -14.62 -0.31 11.74
C THR A 682 -13.84 0.43 10.63
N THR A 683 -12.56 0.74 10.84
CA THR A 683 -11.95 1.89 10.15
C THR A 683 -10.92 1.54 9.06
N GLY A 684 -10.66 0.24 8.84
CA GLY A 684 -9.64 -0.23 7.90
C GLY A 684 -8.19 0.14 8.27
N ILE A 685 -7.97 0.90 9.34
CA ILE A 685 -6.65 1.15 9.90
C ILE A 685 -6.33 0.03 10.86
N TRP A 686 -5.20 -0.61 10.60
CA TRP A 686 -4.68 -1.59 11.52
C TRP A 686 -4.06 -0.89 12.71
N ILE A 687 -4.84 -0.73 13.78
CA ILE A 687 -4.26 -0.78 15.12
C ILE A 687 -3.92 -2.24 15.38
N ASN A 688 -2.94 -2.76 14.63
CA ASN A 688 -2.29 -3.98 15.03
C ASN A 688 -1.68 -3.66 16.40
N ASN A 689 -2.30 -4.17 17.46
CA ASN A 689 -1.54 -4.55 18.64
C ASN A 689 -0.33 -5.30 18.10
N ILE A 690 0.85 -4.70 18.24
CA ILE A 690 2.12 -4.96 17.54
C ILE A 690 2.70 -6.40 17.76
N ASN A 691 1.88 -7.38 18.09
CA ASN A 691 2.29 -8.53 18.88
C ASN A 691 2.04 -9.87 18.20
N GLN A 692 2.28 -10.01 16.90
CA GLN A 692 2.42 -11.37 16.36
C GLN A 692 3.84 -11.94 16.51
N TYR A 693 4.90 -11.13 16.65
CA TYR A 693 6.27 -11.65 16.85
C TYR A 693 6.98 -11.13 18.09
N VAL A 694 6.49 -10.05 18.70
CA VAL A 694 6.94 -9.58 20.01
C VAL A 694 6.05 -10.20 21.09
N LYS A 695 6.53 -11.29 21.69
CA LYS A 695 5.82 -11.94 22.79
C LYS A 695 6.21 -11.25 24.10
N VAL A 696 5.24 -10.63 24.78
CA VAL A 696 5.43 -10.01 26.10
C VAL A 696 4.39 -10.55 27.09
N ASP A 697 4.83 -11.32 28.07
CA ASP A 697 3.97 -11.82 29.15
C ASP A 697 4.40 -11.20 30.48
N VAL A 698 3.43 -10.70 31.27
CA VAL A 698 3.68 -10.13 32.61
C VAL A 698 2.98 -10.95 33.68
N TYR A 699 3.71 -11.41 34.69
CA TYR A 699 3.14 -12.23 35.77
C TYR A 699 4.03 -12.23 37.04
N PRO A 700 3.47 -12.52 38.23
CA PRO A 700 2.05 -12.63 38.52
C PRO A 700 1.36 -11.27 38.38
N ASN A 701 0.16 -11.26 37.81
CA ASN A 701 -0.69 -10.08 37.71
C ASN A 701 -2.08 -10.42 38.25
N PRO A 702 -2.51 -9.91 39.42
CA PRO A 702 -1.83 -8.92 40.24
C PRO A 702 -0.55 -9.42 40.95
N THR A 703 0.38 -8.52 41.27
CA THR A 703 1.58 -8.77 42.10
C THR A 703 1.45 -8.13 43.49
N ASN A 704 2.19 -8.63 44.48
CA ASN A 704 2.35 -7.94 45.77
C ASN A 704 3.47 -6.89 45.70
N ASP A 705 4.60 -7.19 45.04
CA ASP A 705 5.76 -6.30 44.93
C ASP A 705 6.62 -6.65 43.71
N VAL A 706 6.88 -7.95 43.48
CA VAL A 706 7.75 -8.42 42.40
C VAL A 706 6.94 -9.05 41.27
N PHE A 707 7.21 -8.66 40.03
CA PHE A 707 6.67 -9.29 38.83
C PHE A 707 7.77 -9.57 37.81
N TYR A 708 7.46 -10.45 36.87
CA TYR A 708 8.34 -10.87 35.80
C TYR A 708 7.77 -10.44 34.46
N ILE A 709 8.67 -10.16 33.52
CA ILE A 709 8.37 -9.92 32.13
C ILE A 709 9.12 -10.95 31.30
N ASP A 710 8.38 -11.78 30.58
CA ASP A 710 8.94 -12.69 29.57
C ASP A 710 8.84 -12.04 28.19
N VAL A 711 9.98 -11.88 27.51
CA VAL A 711 10.10 -11.20 26.22
C VAL A 711 10.74 -12.12 25.16
N ALA A 712 10.15 -12.20 23.97
CA ALA A 712 10.80 -12.78 22.79
C ALA A 712 10.49 -11.95 21.54
N THR A 713 11.43 -11.90 20.59
CA THR A 713 11.34 -11.13 19.34
C THR A 713 11.77 -11.98 18.13
N LYS A 714 11.49 -11.57 16.89
CA LYS A 714 11.81 -12.37 15.68
C LYS A 714 13.30 -12.48 15.41
N GLY A 715 14.08 -11.46 15.79
CA GLY A 715 15.52 -11.37 15.57
C GLY A 715 16.28 -10.99 16.84
N ARG A 716 17.62 -11.03 16.80
CA ARG A 716 18.43 -10.53 17.92
C ARG A 716 18.42 -9.00 17.90
N GLU A 717 17.88 -8.37 18.94
CA GLU A 717 17.79 -6.92 19.05
C GLU A 717 17.95 -6.44 20.50
N THR A 718 18.08 -5.12 20.69
CA THR A 718 18.05 -4.51 22.02
C THR A 718 16.71 -3.81 22.22
N VAL A 719 15.93 -4.26 23.21
CA VAL A 719 14.64 -3.69 23.58
C VAL A 719 14.76 -2.83 24.83
N LEU A 720 13.85 -1.87 24.97
CA LEU A 720 13.69 -1.04 26.17
C LEU A 720 12.41 -1.43 26.90
N LEU A 721 12.52 -1.91 28.13
CA LEU A 721 11.40 -2.13 29.04
C LEU A 721 11.29 -0.97 30.02
N SER A 722 10.16 -0.29 30.02
CA SER A 722 9.87 0.85 30.89
C SER A 722 8.57 0.57 31.66
N VAL A 723 8.59 0.78 32.98
CA VAL A 723 7.42 0.68 33.85
C VAL A 723 7.03 2.07 34.25
N TYR A 724 5.77 2.42 34.05
CA TYR A 724 5.18 3.69 34.42
C TYR A 724 4.10 3.48 35.47
N ASP A 725 3.92 4.44 36.37
CA ASP A 725 2.72 4.49 37.17
C ASP A 725 1.52 4.95 36.32
N ILE A 726 0.31 4.91 36.89
CA ILE A 726 -0.91 5.32 36.18
C ILE A 726 -0.94 6.82 35.81
N LYS A 727 -0.01 7.64 36.34
CA LYS A 727 0.14 9.05 36.01
C LYS A 727 1.16 9.27 34.88
N GLY A 728 1.70 8.20 34.30
CA GLY A 728 2.71 8.26 33.25
C GLY A 728 4.12 8.57 33.75
N VAL A 729 4.36 8.57 35.06
CA VAL A 729 5.70 8.81 35.62
C VAL A 729 6.53 7.54 35.49
N LEU A 730 7.74 7.66 34.94
CA LEU A 730 8.66 6.53 34.81
C LEU A 730 9.07 6.03 36.20
N VAL A 731 8.70 4.79 36.50
CA VAL A 731 8.99 4.08 37.75
C VAL A 731 10.33 3.36 37.61
N LYS A 732 10.52 2.60 36.52
CA LYS A 732 11.71 1.77 36.32
C LYS A 732 11.97 1.53 34.84
N GLU A 733 13.24 1.36 34.47
CA GLU A 733 13.62 1.09 33.07
C GLU A 733 14.78 0.08 32.98
N ARG A 734 14.77 -0.76 31.93
CA ARG A 734 15.81 -1.74 31.60
C ARG A 734 15.99 -1.88 30.08
N ARG A 735 17.25 -1.90 29.63
CA ARG A 735 17.64 -2.27 28.26
C ARG A 735 18.08 -3.73 28.22
N LEU A 736 17.61 -4.49 27.24
CA LEU A 736 17.80 -5.94 27.18
C LEU A 736 18.10 -6.38 25.77
N THR A 737 19.07 -7.27 25.60
CA THR A 737 19.27 -7.93 24.31
C THR A 737 18.43 -9.21 24.27
N VAL A 738 17.39 -9.22 23.44
CA VAL A 738 16.44 -10.32 23.29
C VAL A 738 16.56 -10.95 21.90
N ASN A 739 16.00 -12.14 21.72
CA ASN A 739 15.95 -12.85 20.44
C ASN A 739 14.71 -13.78 20.41
N LYS A 740 14.67 -14.72 19.46
CA LYS A 740 13.59 -15.73 19.35
C LYS A 740 13.38 -16.55 20.63
N LYS A 741 14.39 -16.66 21.50
CA LYS A 741 14.26 -17.32 22.80
C LYS A 741 13.71 -16.33 23.82
N LEU A 742 12.71 -16.82 24.56
CA LEU A 742 12.13 -16.14 25.71
C LEU A 742 13.23 -15.72 26.70
N THR A 743 13.29 -14.42 26.97
CA THR A 743 14.19 -13.79 27.93
C THR A 743 13.33 -13.26 29.07
N ARG A 744 13.64 -13.66 30.30
CA ARG A 744 12.87 -13.30 31.50
C ARG A 744 13.59 -12.23 32.29
N GLU A 745 12.87 -11.21 32.68
CA GLU A 745 13.37 -10.14 33.55
C GLU A 745 12.49 -9.93 34.78
N GLU A 746 13.11 -9.55 35.88
CA GLU A 746 12.45 -9.31 37.17
C GLU A 746 12.33 -7.80 37.46
N PHE A 747 11.14 -7.38 37.86
CA PHE A 747 10.83 -6.02 38.27
C PHE A 747 10.27 -6.01 39.69
N ASP A 748 10.96 -5.30 40.57
CA ASP A 748 10.56 -5.06 41.96
C ASP A 748 9.96 -3.67 42.13
N LEU A 749 8.72 -3.64 42.64
CA LEU A 749 7.92 -2.47 42.97
C LEU A 749 7.78 -2.25 44.50
N SER A 750 8.54 -2.93 45.35
CA SER A 750 8.43 -2.86 46.83
C SER A 750 8.43 -1.46 47.43
N GLY A 751 9.06 -0.48 46.75
CA GLY A 751 9.09 0.93 47.15
C GLY A 751 7.94 1.81 46.64
N TYR A 752 7.00 1.28 45.85
CA TYR A 752 5.93 2.05 45.21
C TYR A 752 4.53 1.69 45.74
N GLU A 753 3.56 2.58 45.58
CA GLU A 753 2.20 2.41 46.13
C GLU A 753 1.41 1.29 45.44
N SER A 754 0.46 0.67 46.15
CA SER A 754 -0.50 -0.24 45.53
C SER A 754 -1.32 0.49 44.46
N GLY A 755 -1.49 -0.11 43.28
CA GLY A 755 -2.08 0.59 42.14
C GLY A 755 -1.83 -0.10 40.81
N VAL A 756 -2.25 0.56 39.73
CA VAL A 756 -2.03 0.09 38.35
C VAL A 756 -0.76 0.72 37.81
N TYR A 757 0.06 -0.10 37.15
CA TYR A 757 1.25 0.32 36.43
C TYR A 757 1.17 -0.18 34.99
N LEU A 758 1.82 0.55 34.08
CA LEU A 758 1.94 0.21 32.68
C LEU A 758 3.37 -0.23 32.38
N VAL A 759 3.50 -1.40 31.78
CA VAL A 759 4.76 -1.96 31.30
C VAL A 759 4.81 -1.73 29.79
N ARG A 760 5.71 -0.87 29.33
CA ARG A 760 5.96 -0.59 27.92
C ARG A 760 7.24 -1.29 27.49
N LEU A 761 7.19 -1.98 26.36
CA LEU A 761 8.34 -2.52 25.65
C LEU A 761 8.48 -1.79 24.32
N LEU A 762 9.65 -1.26 24.03
CA LEU A 762 10.02 -0.71 22.73
C LEU A 762 11.01 -1.66 22.05
N SER A 763 10.68 -2.09 20.84
CA SER A 763 11.47 -2.95 19.97
C SER A 763 11.56 -2.36 18.56
N GLN A 764 12.46 -2.89 17.73
CA GLN A 764 12.53 -2.60 16.28
C GLN A 764 11.28 -3.09 15.55
N GLU A 765 10.57 -4.06 16.13
CA GLU A 765 9.30 -4.58 15.62
C GLU A 765 8.09 -3.74 16.09
N GLY A 766 8.32 -2.75 16.97
CA GLY A 766 7.37 -1.74 17.46
C GLY A 766 7.15 -1.77 18.98
N VAL A 767 6.03 -1.22 19.46
CA VAL A 767 5.75 -0.96 20.89
C VAL A 767 4.67 -1.89 21.47
N VAL A 768 4.94 -2.45 22.65
CA VAL A 768 3.98 -3.31 23.38
C VAL A 768 3.69 -2.75 24.76
N THR A 769 2.42 -2.56 25.10
CA THR A 769 2.03 -2.11 26.44
C THR A 769 1.21 -3.19 27.16
N LYS A 770 1.59 -3.52 28.39
CA LYS A 770 0.88 -4.45 29.27
C LYS A 770 0.57 -3.79 30.60
N ARG A 771 -0.62 -4.05 31.13
CA ARG A 771 -1.04 -3.57 32.46
C ARG A 771 -0.56 -4.53 33.55
N ILE A 772 -0.05 -4.02 34.66
CA ILE A 772 0.20 -4.77 35.90
C ILE A 772 -0.51 -4.11 37.09
N THR A 773 -1.11 -4.90 37.98
CA THR A 773 -1.76 -4.41 39.21
C THR A 773 -0.93 -4.82 40.43
N LYS A 774 -0.47 -3.85 41.22
CA LYS A 774 0.14 -4.06 42.54
C LYS A 774 -0.93 -4.01 43.63
N LYS A 775 -1.00 -5.05 44.46
CA LYS A 775 -1.97 -5.18 45.56
C LYS A 775 -1.67 -4.29 46.75
#